data_AF-A0A1H9I6B0-F1
#
_entry.id   AF-A0A1H9I6B0-F1
#
_cell.length_a   1.000
_cell.length_b   1.000
_cell.length_c   1.000
_cell.angle_alpha   90.00
_cell.angle_beta   90.00
_cell.angle_gamma   90.00
#
_symmetry.space_group_name_H-M   'P 1'
#
loop_
_entity.id
_entity.type
_entity.pdbx_description
1 polymer ?
#
loop_
_entity_poly.entity_id
_entity_poly.type
_entity_poly.pdbx_seq_one_letter_code
_entity_poly.pdbx_strand_id
1 'polypeptide(L)'
;MAAAAALLLVAETVLLAGASATAAPAPEPGAPPNAVTAPSEADILASDIAWAAAHAEGSIAWAITEAKKTGKKTVAHAETTATTRTVANPDGTLTTELTSGPERVWQDGAWRKADVTLAAASDGSVRAKRHPSGLRLAGRGGTVAKSLSAAQDAPARDLVTLGSGDQTVTLQWKGGLPKPELDGTTARYRDAVPGADVIVEATRTGFEQFVEIEKKPAAGDYSYTLPVRAGGLKAKANKDGSVTFTDTGTGEARATMPAPVMWDASVDERSGEHTRRARVDMDVIDRGTGRIDLVVTPDAGFLADPATKYPVTVDPSTSALSNTFDTYVQRGESVDWSTDTELDFGNPGTTNADGTTRLARSFITWNTTPIQDALIIDTNLALWNFHSGNTDCTAQQWTIWDTGAPSTSSRWTSQPAWNQQYHSSTQTRGNPGCTGSQPDGWINADVDTLVQTWASAKATRGHMGLRAATDDVRAWKRVNSANNAANQPKLTVTYNYRPSDGTARQAGGPFKSYAGVWAVNTTTPTLRDTFTDPDGDTVTGTFQVYDAATDTPITTPAGEGLLVSGSGEQGEPVSVTVPAGQLQDGKTYKFRTNAYDGTHYNLSWSSWTHFVVDTTAPEEPASITSSTYPENWGGGGAGIEGRFDVTTGDPSPYEVQYRIDPYEDDPADHGWASVRTTTPTARAVAPEASYTATPAADGNHVTQTRTVDRAGNVGPIRDYGFTAGNRDYNRAQKIDIKLPQPDLTSDAAAYLNEPQRIAGWKQGSSSRTLSKGGETVTITPKDERSLAGTRKAAKKLAERSRMLAPSYPDPVVTGSWCQPSLSGEAQKSLITRNEACVFYDLNYEKEYYLNGVKIAEHHAGFEIAFQVKTDRHDGTIKTWIEMNPVYNDFPGDERSVLFGDGNPIAHIDSMCFSGACEGATDGRDVQNFDFYGDLSWKGGGDSNPVDSHMATGTATHKWDGSTDGVGPTDAGLSRELPIWFIFNPESEYVPIEGKDDDTDGGDARSPGIDVRCDKVESYGDPGCVLTQYVPEYQMDAAHYPAAAAHLWLVQNKSGVKGLGTIAEPMHYRPDADNGRVNSTWTKKRIRARVCGYYGGSRTDGYVPTKGFVPHPKTFLHPEFRPQVPLPNPDKVNCDEVPFASAYETVGLPASAGGLNPAGKAGGGECVQTVAAKADDGSEHLLDDTRYDAPTFTEKCGRSSMSGYVNQGAMNKYGNEFLAQMRVIDGDAFAVDPGRLWFKECNTGAATLVCEMKKP
;
A
#
# COMPACT_ATOMS: atom_id res chain seq x y z
N MET A 1 -7.50 -53.34 4.95
CA MET A 1 -6.41 -54.29 5.25
C MET A 1 -5.27 -53.45 5.80
N ALA A 2 -5.08 -53.46 7.13
CA ALA A 2 -4.02 -54.21 7.83
C ALA A 2 -2.64 -53.51 7.67
N ALA A 3 -2.15 -52.74 8.66
CA ALA A 3 -1.50 -53.16 9.93
C ALA A 3 0.01 -53.48 9.74
N ALA A 4 0.95 -53.24 10.66
CA ALA A 4 1.05 -52.44 11.90
C ALA A 4 2.53 -52.44 12.41
N ALA A 5 2.85 -51.69 13.48
CA ALA A 5 3.99 -51.87 14.41
C ALA A 5 5.45 -51.61 13.90
N ALA A 6 6.48 -51.39 14.74
CA ALA A 6 6.59 -50.80 16.10
C ALA A 6 8.08 -50.63 16.55
N LEU A 7 8.29 -49.75 17.55
CA LEU A 7 9.35 -49.73 18.60
C LEU A 7 10.86 -49.47 18.31
N LEU A 8 11.32 -48.37 18.93
CA LEU A 8 12.47 -48.21 19.87
C LEU A 8 13.89 -48.75 19.57
N LEU A 9 14.87 -47.85 19.73
CA LEU A 9 16.06 -48.11 20.56
C LEU A 9 16.55 -46.80 21.23
N VAL A 10 16.84 -46.87 22.52
CA VAL A 10 17.29 -45.76 23.38
C VAL A 10 18.71 -46.07 23.88
N ALA A 11 19.55 -45.05 24.02
CA ALA A 11 20.77 -45.11 24.83
C ALA A 11 21.00 -43.77 25.54
N GLU A 12 20.74 -43.74 26.85
CA GLU A 12 21.13 -42.65 27.76
C GLU A 12 22.45 -42.99 28.46
N THR A 13 23.25 -41.96 28.80
CA THR A 13 23.82 -41.79 30.16
C THR A 13 24.34 -40.34 30.30
N VAL A 14 24.28 -39.55 31.40
CA VAL A 14 23.59 -39.52 32.72
C VAL A 14 24.54 -38.90 33.77
N LEU A 15 23.98 -38.03 34.65
CA LEU A 15 24.59 -37.24 35.75
C LEU A 15 25.51 -36.06 35.31
N LEU A 16 25.70 -34.96 36.07
CA LEU A 16 25.18 -34.53 37.39
C LEU A 16 24.98 -32.99 37.48
N ALA A 17 24.72 -32.46 38.68
CA ALA A 17 24.37 -31.05 38.99
C ALA A 17 25.40 -30.33 39.91
N GLY A 18 25.33 -29.00 39.97
CA GLY A 18 26.04 -28.14 40.93
C GLY A 18 25.81 -26.65 40.65
N ALA A 19 25.51 -25.83 41.66
CA ALA A 19 24.94 -24.49 41.49
C ALA A 19 25.77 -23.31 42.02
N SER A 20 25.55 -22.15 41.41
CA SER A 20 25.63 -20.78 41.96
C SER A 20 26.98 -20.03 42.09
N ALA A 21 27.08 -19.00 41.23
CA ALA A 21 27.51 -17.61 41.50
C ALA A 21 29.00 -17.25 41.70
N THR A 22 29.55 -16.49 40.74
CA THR A 22 29.87 -15.05 40.90
C THR A 22 29.93 -14.39 39.52
N ALA A 23 29.66 -13.07 39.43
CA ALA A 23 29.53 -12.35 38.16
C ALA A 23 30.88 -11.86 37.61
N ALA A 24 30.94 -11.68 36.29
CA ALA A 24 31.99 -10.98 35.54
C ALA A 24 31.34 -9.84 34.71
N PRO A 25 32.10 -8.79 34.31
CA PRO A 25 31.52 -7.49 33.98
C PRO A 25 30.80 -7.42 32.63
N ALA A 26 29.90 -6.44 32.51
CA ALA A 26 29.24 -6.10 31.26
C ALA A 26 30.23 -5.52 30.23
N PRO A 27 30.14 -5.89 28.94
CA PRO A 27 30.66 -5.09 27.84
C PRO A 27 29.80 -3.83 27.64
N GLU A 28 30.41 -2.77 27.11
CA GLU A 28 29.70 -1.53 26.74
C GLU A 28 28.63 -1.75 25.66
N PRO A 29 27.59 -0.90 25.61
CA PRO A 29 26.58 -0.96 24.55
C PRO A 29 27.17 -0.51 23.20
N GLY A 30 27.60 -1.48 22.40
CA GLY A 30 27.81 -1.28 20.97
C GLY A 30 26.49 -0.92 20.28
N ALA A 31 26.52 0.07 19.39
CA ALA A 31 25.36 0.49 18.61
C ALA A 31 24.74 -0.70 17.84
N PRO A 32 23.40 -0.75 17.66
CA PRO A 32 22.76 -1.87 16.99
C PRO A 32 23.28 -2.01 15.55
N PRO A 33 23.50 -3.23 15.05
CA PRO A 33 23.79 -3.43 13.64
C PRO A 33 22.58 -2.96 12.82
N ASN A 34 22.83 -2.11 11.82
CA ASN A 34 21.81 -1.74 10.84
C ASN A 34 21.25 -3.03 10.24
N ALA A 35 19.97 -3.29 10.45
CA ALA A 35 19.28 -4.40 9.82
C ALA A 35 19.35 -4.18 8.31
N VAL A 36 20.03 -5.09 7.60
CA VAL A 36 20.03 -5.10 6.14
C VAL A 36 18.60 -5.46 5.71
N THR A 37 17.87 -4.46 5.21
CA THR A 37 16.59 -4.68 4.55
C THR A 37 16.78 -5.69 3.43
N ALA A 38 15.90 -6.70 3.38
CA ALA A 38 15.78 -7.50 2.18
C ALA A 38 15.48 -6.55 1.00
N PRO A 39 16.16 -6.73 -0.16
CA PRO A 39 15.93 -5.87 -1.31
C PRO A 39 14.45 -5.92 -1.69
N SER A 40 13.85 -4.76 -1.96
CA SER A 40 12.47 -4.67 -2.41
C SER A 40 12.30 -5.34 -3.78
N GLU A 41 11.06 -5.61 -4.22
CA GLU A 41 10.84 -6.05 -5.62
C GLU A 41 11.40 -5.04 -6.63
N ALA A 42 11.47 -3.74 -6.29
CA ALA A 42 12.13 -2.73 -7.13
C ALA A 42 13.67 -2.83 -7.11
N ASP A 43 14.29 -3.22 -5.99
CA ASP A 43 15.75 -3.46 -5.91
C ASP A 43 16.14 -4.79 -6.59
N ILE A 44 15.27 -5.80 -6.51
CA ILE A 44 15.42 -7.09 -7.22
C ILE A 44 15.21 -6.86 -8.71
N LEU A 45 14.15 -6.15 -9.13
CA LEU A 45 13.92 -5.78 -10.52
C LEU A 45 15.05 -4.89 -11.07
N ALA A 46 15.55 -3.91 -10.31
CA ALA A 46 16.71 -3.12 -10.70
C ALA A 46 18.00 -3.98 -10.79
N SER A 47 18.16 -4.98 -9.92
CA SER A 47 19.24 -5.96 -9.99
C SER A 47 19.11 -6.90 -11.20
N ASP A 48 17.89 -7.34 -11.54
CA ASP A 48 17.62 -8.26 -12.63
C ASP A 48 17.64 -7.54 -14.00
N ILE A 49 17.23 -6.27 -14.05
CA ILE A 49 17.44 -5.37 -15.19
C ILE A 49 18.93 -5.07 -15.34
N ALA A 50 19.67 -4.79 -14.26
CA ALA A 50 21.12 -4.63 -14.33
C ALA A 50 21.85 -5.92 -14.73
N TRP A 51 21.32 -7.08 -14.32
CA TRP A 51 21.81 -8.40 -14.71
C TRP A 51 21.52 -8.66 -16.19
N ALA A 52 20.30 -8.43 -16.68
CA ALA A 52 19.95 -8.56 -18.09
C ALA A 52 20.76 -7.60 -18.98
N ALA A 53 20.95 -6.35 -18.55
CA ALA A 53 21.79 -5.37 -19.22
C ALA A 53 23.29 -5.76 -19.23
N ALA A 54 23.74 -6.58 -18.26
CA ALA A 54 25.09 -7.15 -18.21
C ALA A 54 25.24 -8.50 -18.95
N HIS A 55 24.14 -9.19 -19.28
CA HIS A 55 24.15 -10.53 -19.89
C HIS A 55 23.58 -10.58 -21.33
N ALA A 56 23.03 -9.48 -21.84
CA ALA A 56 22.55 -9.32 -23.22
C ALA A 56 23.23 -8.16 -23.98
N GLU A 57 24.51 -7.89 -23.65
CA GLU A 57 25.36 -6.89 -24.31
C GLU A 57 25.38 -7.13 -25.83
N GLY A 58 24.96 -6.12 -26.60
CA GLY A 58 24.89 -6.17 -28.06
C GLY A 58 23.52 -6.49 -28.68
N SER A 59 22.46 -6.70 -27.90
CA SER A 59 21.08 -6.75 -28.43
C SER A 59 20.59 -5.38 -28.93
N ILE A 60 19.51 -5.34 -29.71
CA ILE A 60 18.85 -4.08 -30.16
C ILE A 60 18.46 -3.20 -28.97
N ALA A 61 17.69 -3.75 -28.02
CA ALA A 61 17.21 -3.03 -26.85
C ALA A 61 18.38 -2.47 -26.01
N TRP A 62 19.41 -3.28 -25.73
CA TRP A 62 20.62 -2.83 -25.03
C TRP A 62 21.31 -1.67 -25.76
N ALA A 63 21.43 -1.76 -27.10
CA ALA A 63 22.08 -0.73 -27.89
C ALA A 63 21.30 0.60 -27.85
N ILE A 64 19.97 0.56 -27.91
CA ILE A 64 19.10 1.73 -27.78
C ILE A 64 19.23 2.37 -26.40
N THR A 65 19.18 1.57 -25.32
CA THR A 65 19.35 2.08 -23.95
C THR A 65 20.70 2.78 -23.77
N GLU A 66 21.80 2.15 -24.18
CA GLU A 66 23.14 2.75 -24.04
C GLU A 66 23.34 3.95 -24.99
N ALA A 67 22.70 3.97 -26.17
CA ALA A 67 22.73 5.12 -27.08
C ALA A 67 22.01 6.35 -26.51
N LYS A 68 20.78 6.17 -26.01
CA LYS A 68 20.00 7.21 -25.31
C LYS A 68 20.76 7.72 -24.08
N LYS A 69 21.33 6.81 -23.26
CA LYS A 69 22.08 7.12 -22.04
C LYS A 69 23.40 7.88 -22.30
N THR A 70 24.16 7.52 -23.33
CA THR A 70 25.47 8.13 -23.61
C THR A 70 25.42 9.32 -24.56
N GLY A 71 24.29 9.55 -25.23
CA GLY A 71 24.16 10.53 -26.30
C GLY A 71 24.97 10.17 -27.56
N LYS A 72 25.37 8.89 -27.73
CA LYS A 72 26.24 8.42 -28.80
C LYS A 72 25.64 7.21 -29.51
N LYS A 73 26.08 6.96 -30.74
CA LYS A 73 25.65 5.79 -31.52
C LYS A 73 26.26 4.49 -30.97
N THR A 74 25.44 3.48 -30.71
CA THR A 74 25.86 2.18 -30.11
C THR A 74 25.57 1.02 -31.05
N VAL A 75 26.47 0.03 -31.14
CA VAL A 75 26.34 -1.10 -32.08
C VAL A 75 25.50 -2.23 -31.48
N ALA A 76 24.48 -2.69 -32.20
CA ALA A 76 23.80 -3.95 -31.89
C ALA A 76 24.65 -5.11 -32.46
N HIS A 77 25.56 -5.63 -31.64
CA HIS A 77 26.48 -6.70 -32.03
C HIS A 77 25.79 -8.02 -32.41
N ALA A 78 24.62 -8.32 -31.82
CA ALA A 78 23.82 -9.51 -32.14
C ALA A 78 23.25 -9.47 -33.57
N GLU A 79 22.91 -8.27 -34.08
CA GLU A 79 22.38 -8.05 -35.43
C GLU A 79 23.46 -7.89 -36.51
N THR A 80 24.72 -7.88 -36.10
CA THR A 80 25.84 -7.72 -37.04
C THR A 80 26.12 -9.05 -37.74
N THR A 81 26.13 -9.03 -39.06
CA THR A 81 26.50 -10.18 -39.90
C THR A 81 27.67 -9.84 -40.82
N ALA A 82 28.03 -10.75 -41.73
CA ALA A 82 29.03 -10.48 -42.75
C ALA A 82 28.61 -9.33 -43.72
N THR A 83 27.31 -9.12 -43.92
CA THR A 83 26.73 -8.15 -44.87
C THR A 83 25.83 -7.08 -44.22
N THR A 84 25.65 -7.12 -42.90
CA THR A 84 24.81 -6.16 -42.15
C THR A 84 25.53 -5.61 -40.92
N ARG A 85 25.26 -4.36 -40.55
CA ARG A 85 25.65 -3.79 -39.25
C ARG A 85 24.61 -2.79 -38.76
N THR A 86 23.96 -3.13 -37.65
CA THR A 86 22.93 -2.30 -37.01
C THR A 86 23.51 -1.47 -35.87
N VAL A 87 23.03 -0.24 -35.76
CA VAL A 87 23.48 0.77 -34.81
C VAL A 87 22.26 1.51 -34.27
N ALA A 88 22.11 1.60 -32.97
CA ALA A 88 21.11 2.45 -32.35
C ALA A 88 21.59 3.91 -32.27
N ASN A 89 20.68 4.84 -32.56
CA ASN A 89 20.91 6.28 -32.51
C ASN A 89 20.44 6.86 -31.16
N PRO A 90 21.00 8.01 -30.71
CA PRO A 90 20.60 8.65 -29.47
C PRO A 90 19.13 9.11 -29.40
N ASP A 91 18.47 9.23 -30.55
CA ASP A 91 17.05 9.61 -30.68
C ASP A 91 16.09 8.42 -30.55
N GLY A 92 16.60 7.20 -30.42
CA GLY A 92 15.83 5.95 -30.35
C GLY A 92 15.77 5.17 -31.66
N THR A 93 15.99 5.82 -32.80
CA THR A 93 15.93 5.15 -34.11
C THR A 93 17.08 4.16 -34.31
N LEU A 94 16.87 3.17 -35.18
CA LEU A 94 17.91 2.23 -35.62
C LEU A 94 18.44 2.65 -36.99
N THR A 95 19.76 2.55 -37.20
CA THR A 95 20.40 2.62 -38.52
C THR A 95 21.13 1.32 -38.84
N THR A 96 20.76 0.68 -39.95
CA THR A 96 21.40 -0.54 -40.48
C THR A 96 22.15 -0.24 -41.77
N GLU A 97 23.44 -0.57 -41.82
CA GLU A 97 24.24 -0.62 -43.05
C GLU A 97 24.13 -2.02 -43.68
N LEU A 98 23.63 -2.10 -44.90
CA LEU A 98 23.61 -3.29 -45.76
C LEU A 98 24.71 -3.18 -46.83
N THR A 99 25.34 -4.30 -47.19
CA THR A 99 26.39 -4.35 -48.23
C THR A 99 26.11 -5.44 -49.26
N SER A 100 26.43 -5.22 -50.55
CA SER A 100 26.15 -6.22 -51.61
C SER A 100 27.08 -7.45 -51.54
N GLY A 101 28.21 -7.36 -50.83
CA GLY A 101 29.11 -8.48 -50.53
C GLY A 101 29.59 -8.47 -49.07
N PRO A 102 30.27 -9.53 -48.60
CA PRO A 102 30.78 -9.62 -47.23
C PRO A 102 31.81 -8.52 -46.89
N GLU A 103 31.43 -7.53 -46.07
CA GLU A 103 32.39 -6.54 -45.55
C GLU A 103 33.17 -7.05 -44.33
N ARG A 104 32.61 -8.05 -43.61
CA ARG A 104 33.05 -8.47 -42.28
C ARG A 104 33.18 -9.99 -42.18
N VAL A 105 34.14 -10.43 -41.38
CA VAL A 105 34.43 -11.84 -41.07
C VAL A 105 34.44 -12.02 -39.56
N TRP A 106 33.79 -13.08 -39.07
CA TRP A 106 33.84 -13.45 -37.65
C TRP A 106 35.17 -14.17 -37.37
N GLN A 107 36.02 -13.58 -36.53
CA GLN A 107 37.33 -14.12 -36.19
C GLN A 107 37.70 -13.78 -34.75
N ASP A 108 38.22 -14.77 -34.00
CA ASP A 108 38.64 -14.65 -32.60
C ASP A 108 37.56 -14.05 -31.68
N GLY A 109 36.29 -14.40 -31.91
CA GLY A 109 35.15 -13.91 -31.12
C GLY A 109 34.67 -12.50 -31.46
N ALA A 110 35.11 -11.91 -32.57
CA ALA A 110 34.66 -10.58 -32.99
C ALA A 110 34.48 -10.44 -34.51
N TRP A 111 33.60 -9.53 -34.94
CA TRP A 111 33.50 -9.10 -36.34
C TRP A 111 34.68 -8.19 -36.71
N ARG A 112 35.48 -8.61 -37.68
CA ARG A 112 36.61 -7.84 -38.25
C ARG A 112 36.37 -7.53 -39.72
N LYS A 113 36.90 -6.41 -40.21
CA LYS A 113 36.82 -6.06 -41.64
C LYS A 113 37.54 -7.12 -42.49
N ALA A 114 36.87 -7.58 -43.54
CA ALA A 114 37.43 -8.47 -44.55
C ALA A 114 38.68 -7.85 -45.19
N ASP A 115 39.70 -8.66 -45.44
CA ASP A 115 41.00 -8.23 -45.95
C ASP A 115 41.56 -9.37 -46.80
N VAL A 116 41.29 -9.25 -48.10
CA VAL A 116 41.59 -10.27 -49.09
C VAL A 116 43.01 -10.15 -49.65
N THR A 117 43.82 -9.22 -49.14
CA THR A 117 45.22 -9.08 -49.57
C THR A 117 46.02 -10.35 -49.22
N LEU A 118 46.83 -10.79 -50.18
CA LEU A 118 47.56 -12.06 -50.12
C LEU A 118 48.89 -11.92 -49.38
N ALA A 119 49.23 -12.93 -48.58
CA ALA A 119 50.50 -13.03 -47.87
C ALA A 119 51.02 -14.47 -47.87
N ALA A 120 52.35 -14.63 -47.86
CA ALA A 120 52.97 -15.95 -47.69
C ALA A 120 52.75 -16.48 -46.26
N ALA A 121 52.39 -17.75 -46.14
CA ALA A 121 52.18 -18.45 -44.89
C ALA A 121 53.41 -19.29 -44.50
N SER A 122 53.52 -19.65 -43.21
CA SER A 122 54.64 -20.41 -42.65
C SER A 122 54.73 -21.85 -43.16
N ASP A 123 53.62 -22.42 -43.66
CA ASP A 123 53.56 -23.72 -44.33
C ASP A 123 54.01 -23.68 -45.81
N GLY A 124 54.44 -22.51 -46.29
CA GLY A 124 54.85 -22.27 -47.67
C GLY A 124 53.70 -22.03 -48.66
N SER A 125 52.43 -22.07 -48.20
CA SER A 125 51.27 -21.64 -48.98
C SER A 125 51.16 -20.11 -49.03
N VAL A 126 50.19 -19.60 -49.79
CA VAL A 126 49.78 -18.19 -49.76
C VAL A 126 48.35 -18.12 -49.24
N ARG A 127 48.03 -17.13 -48.41
CA ARG A 127 46.71 -16.98 -47.78
C ARG A 127 46.27 -15.52 -47.86
N ALA A 128 44.98 -15.30 -48.07
CA ALA A 128 44.38 -14.00 -47.83
C ALA A 128 44.32 -13.71 -46.32
N LYS A 129 44.62 -12.48 -45.88
CA LYS A 129 44.75 -12.14 -44.45
C LYS A 129 43.49 -12.44 -43.63
N ARG A 130 42.31 -12.08 -44.15
CA ARG A 130 40.96 -12.31 -43.58
C ARG A 130 39.94 -12.43 -44.71
N HIS A 131 39.97 -13.55 -45.44
CA HIS A 131 38.96 -13.88 -46.46
C HIS A 131 37.75 -14.58 -45.82
N PRO A 132 36.49 -14.19 -46.10
CA PRO A 132 35.29 -14.76 -45.48
C PRO A 132 35.22 -16.29 -45.52
N SER A 133 35.49 -16.88 -46.69
CA SER A 133 35.48 -18.34 -46.92
C SER A 133 36.88 -19.00 -46.85
N GLY A 134 37.88 -18.35 -46.23
CA GLY A 134 39.18 -18.98 -45.96
C GLY A 134 40.09 -19.29 -47.16
N LEU A 135 40.12 -18.44 -48.20
CA LEU A 135 40.93 -18.62 -49.41
C LEU A 135 42.43 -18.88 -49.12
N ARG A 136 42.96 -19.96 -49.72
CA ARG A 136 44.39 -20.33 -49.72
C ARG A 136 44.86 -20.71 -51.12
N LEU A 137 46.03 -20.22 -51.52
CA LEU A 137 46.69 -20.53 -52.78
C LEU A 137 47.96 -21.37 -52.54
N ALA A 138 48.40 -22.08 -53.58
CA ALA A 138 49.54 -22.98 -53.49
C ALA A 138 50.89 -22.27 -53.54
N GLY A 139 51.85 -22.78 -52.77
CA GLY A 139 53.26 -22.39 -52.89
C GLY A 139 53.98 -23.05 -54.07
N ARG A 140 55.26 -22.70 -54.23
CA ARG A 140 56.19 -23.37 -55.16
C ARG A 140 56.17 -24.89 -54.95
N GLY A 141 56.06 -25.68 -56.02
CA GLY A 141 56.11 -27.13 -55.93
C GLY A 141 55.87 -27.85 -57.25
N GLY A 142 56.20 -29.14 -57.30
CA GLY A 142 56.15 -29.94 -58.53
C GLY A 142 57.23 -29.55 -59.56
N THR A 143 57.10 -30.05 -60.78
CA THR A 143 58.00 -29.74 -61.91
C THR A 143 57.22 -29.05 -63.01
N VAL A 144 57.60 -27.82 -63.35
CA VAL A 144 56.97 -27.04 -64.43
C VAL A 144 57.13 -27.79 -65.75
N ALA A 145 56.06 -27.87 -66.54
CA ALA A 145 56.04 -28.58 -67.81
C ALA A 145 56.87 -27.86 -68.88
N LYS A 146 57.54 -28.63 -69.75
CA LYS A 146 58.40 -28.08 -70.83
C LYS A 146 57.69 -27.93 -72.19
N SER A 147 56.47 -28.46 -72.31
CA SER A 147 55.61 -28.35 -73.50
C SER A 147 54.15 -28.48 -73.08
N LEU A 148 53.21 -28.04 -73.92
CA LEU A 148 51.77 -28.13 -73.64
C LEU A 148 51.31 -29.59 -73.45
N SER A 149 51.75 -30.51 -74.31
CA SER A 149 51.51 -31.95 -74.14
C SER A 149 52.07 -32.48 -72.81
N ALA A 150 53.27 -32.05 -72.39
CA ALA A 150 53.81 -32.44 -71.09
C ALA A 150 53.01 -31.85 -69.90
N ALA A 151 52.32 -30.72 -70.08
CA ALA A 151 51.40 -30.16 -69.08
C ALA A 151 50.09 -30.97 -69.00
N GLN A 152 49.57 -31.41 -70.15
CA GLN A 152 48.36 -32.25 -70.23
C GLN A 152 48.54 -33.59 -69.53
N ASP A 153 49.72 -34.22 -69.61
CA ASP A 153 50.02 -35.49 -68.93
C ASP A 153 50.56 -35.35 -67.50
N ALA A 154 50.84 -34.12 -67.04
CA ALA A 154 51.45 -33.89 -65.74
C ALA A 154 50.51 -34.21 -64.56
N PRO A 155 51.05 -34.62 -63.40
CA PRO A 155 50.26 -34.82 -62.19
C PRO A 155 49.61 -33.50 -61.73
N ALA A 156 48.36 -33.60 -61.29
CA ALA A 156 47.61 -32.47 -60.74
C ALA A 156 48.05 -32.16 -59.30
N ARG A 157 48.24 -30.88 -58.99
CA ARG A 157 48.47 -30.35 -57.64
C ARG A 157 47.51 -29.23 -57.34
N ASP A 158 47.18 -29.02 -56.07
CA ASP A 158 46.27 -27.95 -55.67
C ASP A 158 46.85 -26.59 -56.08
N LEU A 159 46.00 -25.69 -56.57
CA LEU A 159 46.30 -24.30 -56.96
C LEU A 159 45.57 -23.33 -56.02
N VAL A 160 44.26 -23.55 -55.83
CA VAL A 160 43.39 -22.79 -54.93
C VAL A 160 42.59 -23.74 -54.05
N THR A 161 42.42 -23.39 -52.78
CA THR A 161 41.49 -24.03 -51.84
C THR A 161 40.58 -22.95 -51.25
N LEU A 162 39.27 -23.17 -51.29
CA LEU A 162 38.24 -22.29 -50.75
C LEU A 162 37.24 -23.11 -49.91
N GLY A 163 36.75 -22.55 -48.81
CA GLY A 163 35.86 -23.25 -47.87
C GLY A 163 36.61 -24.07 -46.82
N SER A 164 35.85 -24.79 -45.98
CA SER A 164 36.41 -25.66 -44.93
C SER A 164 35.55 -26.91 -44.72
N GLY A 165 36.16 -27.95 -44.12
CA GLY A 165 35.49 -29.23 -43.90
C GLY A 165 34.95 -29.84 -45.20
N ASP A 166 33.77 -30.44 -45.12
CA ASP A 166 33.09 -31.09 -46.25
C ASP A 166 32.60 -30.09 -47.34
N GLN A 167 32.66 -28.78 -47.08
CA GLN A 167 32.31 -27.71 -48.03
C GLN A 167 33.53 -27.13 -48.77
N THR A 168 34.68 -27.82 -48.73
CA THR A 168 35.90 -27.37 -49.40
C THR A 168 35.87 -27.62 -50.91
N VAL A 169 36.11 -26.58 -51.70
CA VAL A 169 36.35 -26.65 -53.15
C VAL A 169 37.84 -26.39 -53.40
N THR A 170 38.47 -27.24 -54.20
CA THR A 170 39.89 -27.13 -54.56
C THR A 170 40.07 -27.13 -56.08
N LEU A 171 40.51 -25.99 -56.62
CA LEU A 171 41.01 -25.88 -57.99
C LEU A 171 42.46 -26.39 -58.04
N GLN A 172 42.80 -27.18 -59.04
CA GLN A 172 44.11 -27.77 -59.24
C GLN A 172 44.74 -27.30 -60.56
N TRP A 173 46.06 -27.48 -60.64
CA TRP A 173 46.87 -27.24 -61.83
C TRP A 173 47.61 -28.52 -62.22
N LYS A 174 47.71 -28.83 -63.52
CA LYS A 174 48.51 -29.96 -64.02
C LYS A 174 49.93 -29.51 -64.30
N GLY A 175 50.89 -30.04 -63.52
CA GLY A 175 52.29 -29.60 -63.54
C GLY A 175 52.73 -28.88 -62.27
N GLY A 176 53.98 -28.44 -62.25
CA GLY A 176 54.52 -27.63 -61.15
C GLY A 176 54.03 -26.19 -61.21
N LEU A 177 53.98 -25.53 -60.04
CA LEU A 177 53.85 -24.08 -59.97
C LEU A 177 55.17 -23.48 -59.46
N PRO A 178 55.66 -22.39 -60.06
CA PRO A 178 56.76 -21.59 -59.52
C PRO A 178 56.41 -20.95 -58.17
N LYS A 179 57.34 -20.15 -57.62
CA LYS A 179 57.02 -19.27 -56.50
C LYS A 179 56.15 -18.11 -57.04
N PRO A 180 54.98 -17.82 -56.45
CA PRO A 180 54.16 -16.70 -56.89
C PRO A 180 54.81 -15.34 -56.55
N GLU A 181 54.65 -14.40 -57.47
CA GLU A 181 54.80 -12.95 -57.26
C GLU A 181 53.47 -12.46 -56.65
N LEU A 182 53.53 -11.75 -55.51
CA LEU A 182 52.34 -11.27 -54.80
C LEU A 182 52.25 -9.75 -54.88
N ASP A 183 51.12 -9.23 -55.34
CA ASP A 183 50.78 -7.81 -55.35
C ASP A 183 49.32 -7.61 -54.95
N GLY A 184 49.08 -6.90 -53.85
CA GLY A 184 47.73 -6.67 -53.32
C GLY A 184 46.91 -7.96 -53.10
N THR A 185 45.89 -8.15 -53.94
CA THR A 185 44.98 -9.31 -54.02
C THR A 185 45.46 -10.41 -54.95
N THR A 186 46.55 -10.20 -55.69
CA THR A 186 46.91 -11.00 -56.87
C THR A 186 48.18 -11.81 -56.64
N ALA A 187 48.15 -13.07 -57.09
CA ALA A 187 49.28 -13.99 -57.11
C ALA A 187 49.57 -14.44 -58.54
N ARG A 188 50.73 -14.06 -59.08
CA ARG A 188 51.18 -14.41 -60.44
C ARG A 188 52.26 -15.50 -60.39
N TYR A 189 52.01 -16.59 -61.10
CA TYR A 189 52.89 -17.75 -61.26
C TYR A 189 53.52 -17.73 -62.66
N ARG A 190 54.71 -17.14 -62.76
CA ARG A 190 55.44 -16.95 -64.03
C ARG A 190 55.73 -18.26 -64.78
N ASP A 191 55.41 -18.35 -66.08
CA ASP A 191 55.64 -19.54 -66.91
C ASP A 191 55.09 -20.86 -66.30
N ALA A 192 53.94 -20.81 -65.60
CA ALA A 192 53.34 -21.99 -64.97
C ALA A 192 52.86 -23.06 -65.98
N VAL A 193 52.64 -22.64 -67.23
CA VAL A 193 52.49 -23.47 -68.44
C VAL A 193 53.32 -22.79 -69.55
N PRO A 194 53.91 -23.52 -70.51
CA PRO A 194 54.78 -22.91 -71.51
C PRO A 194 54.18 -21.70 -72.23
N GLY A 195 54.82 -20.55 -72.08
CA GLY A 195 54.45 -19.29 -72.74
C GLY A 195 53.26 -18.55 -72.12
N ALA A 196 52.78 -18.95 -70.94
CA ALA A 196 51.74 -18.21 -70.22
C ALA A 196 51.90 -18.26 -68.70
N ASP A 197 51.48 -17.19 -68.06
CA ASP A 197 51.40 -17.08 -66.60
C ASP A 197 50.04 -17.59 -66.10
N VAL A 198 50.02 -18.18 -64.91
CA VAL A 198 48.78 -18.37 -64.14
C VAL A 198 48.67 -17.23 -63.15
N ILE A 199 47.54 -16.55 -63.14
CA ILE A 199 47.24 -15.47 -62.21
C ILE A 199 46.03 -15.90 -61.38
N VAL A 200 46.04 -15.64 -60.08
CA VAL A 200 44.88 -15.81 -59.20
C VAL A 200 44.68 -14.51 -58.43
N GLU A 201 43.49 -13.93 -58.50
CA GLU A 201 43.09 -12.76 -57.73
C GLU A 201 42.09 -13.15 -56.63
N ALA A 202 42.32 -12.65 -55.41
CA ALA A 202 41.45 -12.86 -54.26
C ALA A 202 40.33 -11.82 -54.20
N THR A 203 39.09 -12.25 -54.45
CA THR A 203 37.89 -11.42 -54.30
C THR A 203 37.30 -11.56 -52.89
N ARG A 204 36.27 -10.79 -52.54
CA ARG A 204 35.56 -10.96 -51.24
C ARG A 204 34.73 -12.24 -51.14
N THR A 205 34.28 -12.74 -52.27
CA THR A 205 33.35 -13.86 -52.40
C THR A 205 34.07 -15.18 -52.72
N GLY A 206 35.28 -15.10 -53.27
CA GLY A 206 36.13 -16.24 -53.58
C GLY A 206 37.44 -15.81 -54.26
N PHE A 207 37.58 -16.13 -55.53
CA PHE A 207 38.74 -15.78 -56.33
C PHE A 207 38.39 -15.76 -57.82
N GLU A 208 39.20 -15.07 -58.61
CA GLU A 208 39.24 -15.21 -60.07
C GLU A 208 40.58 -15.82 -60.48
N GLN A 209 40.61 -16.51 -61.63
CA GLN A 209 41.81 -17.17 -62.13
C GLN A 209 41.95 -16.89 -63.62
N PHE A 210 43.11 -16.39 -64.01
CA PHE A 210 43.43 -16.07 -65.40
C PHE A 210 44.64 -16.86 -65.89
N VAL A 211 44.68 -17.17 -67.18
CA VAL A 211 45.91 -17.58 -67.88
C VAL A 211 46.29 -16.48 -68.86
N GLU A 212 47.42 -15.82 -68.62
CA GLU A 212 47.91 -14.71 -69.41
C GLU A 212 48.95 -15.24 -70.41
N ILE A 213 48.53 -15.44 -71.66
CA ILE A 213 49.41 -15.90 -72.74
C ILE A 213 50.28 -14.71 -73.16
N GLU A 214 51.58 -14.81 -72.91
CA GLU A 214 52.53 -13.70 -73.08
C GLU A 214 52.89 -13.43 -74.54
N LYS A 215 52.85 -14.46 -75.41
CA LYS A 215 53.24 -14.39 -76.83
C LYS A 215 52.48 -15.39 -77.70
N LYS A 216 52.39 -15.11 -79.00
CA LYS A 216 51.80 -16.02 -80.00
C LYS A 216 52.34 -17.46 -79.87
N PRO A 217 51.48 -18.47 -79.62
CA PRO A 217 51.92 -19.86 -79.50
C PRO A 217 52.55 -20.40 -80.78
N ALA A 218 53.65 -21.15 -80.64
CA ALA A 218 54.37 -21.74 -81.77
C ALA A 218 53.63 -22.92 -82.45
N ALA A 219 52.68 -23.54 -81.76
CA ALA A 219 51.96 -24.72 -82.22
C ALA A 219 50.61 -24.42 -82.92
N GLY A 220 50.20 -23.15 -82.99
CA GLY A 220 48.85 -22.75 -83.44
C GLY A 220 47.79 -22.96 -82.36
N ASP A 221 47.68 -24.18 -81.87
CA ASP A 221 46.71 -24.56 -80.83
C ASP A 221 47.27 -24.34 -79.41
N TYR A 222 46.42 -23.89 -78.49
CA TYR A 222 46.71 -23.75 -77.06
C TYR A 222 45.60 -24.38 -76.25
N SER A 223 45.93 -25.22 -75.26
CA SER A 223 44.94 -25.85 -74.38
C SER A 223 45.57 -26.31 -73.07
N TYR A 224 44.87 -26.13 -71.96
CA TYR A 224 45.28 -26.53 -70.62
C TYR A 224 44.11 -27.12 -69.83
N THR A 225 44.39 -27.78 -68.70
CA THR A 225 43.36 -28.43 -67.88
C THR A 225 43.43 -27.96 -66.44
N LEU A 226 42.27 -27.61 -65.90
CA LEU A 226 42.01 -27.24 -64.51
C LEU A 226 41.20 -28.35 -63.83
N PRO A 227 41.82 -29.30 -63.12
CA PRO A 227 41.08 -30.28 -62.33
C PRO A 227 40.46 -29.60 -61.10
N VAL A 228 39.21 -29.92 -60.80
CA VAL A 228 38.45 -29.46 -59.62
C VAL A 228 38.17 -30.66 -58.72
N ARG A 229 38.37 -30.47 -57.42
CA ARG A 229 37.88 -31.37 -56.38
C ARG A 229 36.83 -30.65 -55.55
N ALA A 230 35.60 -31.15 -55.59
CA ALA A 230 34.49 -30.67 -54.79
C ALA A 230 33.64 -31.88 -54.35
N GLY A 231 33.81 -32.30 -53.09
CA GLY A 231 33.09 -33.44 -52.54
C GLY A 231 31.57 -33.21 -52.61
N GLY A 232 30.82 -34.22 -53.04
CA GLY A 232 29.36 -34.13 -53.12
C GLY A 232 28.78 -33.29 -54.26
N LEU A 233 29.59 -32.74 -55.18
CA LEU A 233 29.11 -32.01 -56.37
C LEU A 233 29.29 -32.80 -57.69
N LYS A 234 28.42 -32.51 -58.67
CA LYS A 234 28.53 -32.89 -60.09
C LYS A 234 28.56 -31.65 -60.96
N ALA A 235 29.46 -31.58 -61.93
CA ALA A 235 29.50 -30.50 -62.92
C ALA A 235 28.77 -30.90 -64.21
N LYS A 236 28.16 -29.91 -64.87
CA LYS A 236 27.50 -30.07 -66.17
C LYS A 236 27.76 -28.84 -67.05
N ALA A 237 28.29 -29.06 -68.24
CA ALA A 237 28.38 -28.03 -69.28
C ALA A 237 26.97 -27.65 -69.79
N ASN A 238 26.74 -26.35 -69.94
CA ASN A 238 25.49 -25.75 -70.41
C ASN A 238 25.62 -25.32 -71.88
N LYS A 239 24.47 -25.09 -72.54
CA LYS A 239 24.41 -24.72 -73.96
C LYS A 239 25.02 -23.35 -74.29
N ASP A 240 25.21 -22.48 -73.30
CA ASP A 240 25.80 -21.16 -73.47
C ASP A 240 27.34 -21.15 -73.32
N GLY A 241 27.92 -22.27 -72.87
CA GLY A 241 29.34 -22.45 -72.56
C GLY A 241 29.67 -22.43 -71.06
N SER A 242 28.68 -22.11 -70.20
CA SER A 242 28.85 -22.12 -68.73
C SER A 242 28.85 -23.54 -68.16
N VAL A 243 29.25 -23.69 -66.89
CA VAL A 243 29.24 -24.98 -66.15
C VAL A 243 28.47 -24.83 -64.86
N THR A 244 27.37 -25.56 -64.70
CA THR A 244 26.65 -25.62 -63.42
C THR A 244 27.15 -26.78 -62.58
N PHE A 245 27.54 -26.49 -61.35
CA PHE A 245 27.80 -27.48 -60.32
C PHE A 245 26.50 -27.75 -59.55
N THR A 246 26.16 -29.01 -59.33
CA THR A 246 24.93 -29.47 -58.68
C THR A 246 25.24 -30.36 -57.49
N ASP A 247 24.44 -30.25 -56.44
CA ASP A 247 24.48 -31.11 -55.27
C ASP A 247 24.08 -32.54 -55.62
N THR A 248 24.86 -33.53 -55.19
CA THR A 248 24.56 -34.95 -55.48
C THR A 248 23.46 -35.55 -54.60
N GLY A 249 23.13 -34.93 -53.46
CA GLY A 249 22.06 -35.32 -52.55
C GLY A 249 20.75 -34.57 -52.80
N THR A 250 20.79 -33.25 -53.00
CA THR A 250 19.58 -32.42 -53.23
C THR A 250 19.24 -32.20 -54.71
N GLY A 251 20.21 -32.33 -55.62
CA GLY A 251 20.04 -32.02 -57.04
C GLY A 251 20.04 -30.52 -57.39
N GLU A 252 20.16 -29.65 -56.39
CA GLU A 252 20.15 -28.19 -56.57
C GLU A 252 21.45 -27.67 -57.20
N ALA A 253 21.38 -26.60 -57.97
CA ALA A 253 22.56 -25.87 -58.43
C ALA A 253 23.26 -25.17 -57.26
N ARG A 254 24.57 -25.43 -57.09
CA ARG A 254 25.41 -24.93 -55.99
C ARG A 254 26.44 -23.87 -56.42
N ALA A 255 26.75 -23.80 -57.72
CA ALA A 255 27.57 -22.76 -58.34
C ALA A 255 27.39 -22.80 -59.86
N THR A 256 27.66 -21.69 -60.55
CA THR A 256 27.82 -21.66 -62.01
C THR A 256 29.12 -20.98 -62.38
N MET A 257 29.94 -21.62 -63.20
CA MET A 257 31.12 -21.04 -63.83
C MET A 257 30.66 -20.44 -65.16
N PRO A 258 30.79 -19.12 -65.42
CA PRO A 258 30.47 -18.53 -66.71
C PRO A 258 31.23 -19.18 -67.88
N ALA A 259 30.78 -18.92 -69.09
CA ALA A 259 31.49 -19.37 -70.30
C ALA A 259 32.78 -18.55 -70.43
N PRO A 260 33.96 -19.19 -70.53
CA PRO A 260 35.21 -18.46 -70.53
C PRO A 260 35.38 -17.63 -71.79
N VAL A 261 36.11 -16.53 -71.62
CA VAL A 261 36.39 -15.55 -72.65
C VAL A 261 37.87 -15.22 -72.64
N MET A 262 38.35 -14.63 -73.72
CA MET A 262 39.70 -14.11 -73.78
C MET A 262 39.74 -12.77 -74.48
N TRP A 263 40.72 -11.95 -74.12
CA TRP A 263 40.87 -10.61 -74.65
C TRP A 263 42.34 -10.22 -74.81
N ASP A 264 42.60 -9.32 -75.75
CA ASP A 264 43.94 -8.80 -76.01
C ASP A 264 44.20 -7.49 -75.24
N ALA A 265 45.46 -7.05 -75.21
CA ALA A 265 45.88 -5.87 -74.45
C ALA A 265 45.35 -4.51 -74.98
N SER A 266 44.41 -4.48 -75.94
CA SER A 266 43.84 -3.25 -76.51
C SER A 266 42.62 -2.75 -75.72
N VAL A 267 42.81 -1.68 -74.95
CA VAL A 267 41.74 -0.96 -74.24
C VAL A 267 41.30 0.28 -75.02
N ASP A 268 40.01 0.61 -75.00
CA ASP A 268 39.49 1.90 -75.48
C ASP A 268 39.56 2.96 -74.37
N GLU A 269 40.20 4.10 -74.65
CA GLU A 269 40.51 5.14 -73.66
C GLU A 269 39.27 5.78 -73.02
N ARG A 270 38.10 5.71 -73.65
CA ARG A 270 36.87 6.38 -73.19
C ARG A 270 35.98 5.48 -72.34
N SER A 271 35.87 4.22 -72.70
CA SER A 271 35.07 3.21 -72.00
C SER A 271 35.86 2.50 -70.88
N GLY A 272 37.17 2.36 -71.06
CA GLY A 272 38.01 1.46 -70.26
C GLY A 272 37.78 -0.02 -70.56
N GLU A 273 37.07 -0.37 -71.63
CA GLU A 273 36.81 -1.76 -72.04
C GLU A 273 37.92 -2.33 -72.94
N HIS A 274 38.15 -3.65 -72.85
CA HIS A 274 38.95 -4.37 -73.84
C HIS A 274 38.20 -4.51 -75.18
N THR A 275 38.80 -3.97 -76.24
CA THR A 275 38.16 -3.79 -77.56
C THR A 275 38.17 -5.02 -78.47
N ARG A 276 39.06 -5.98 -78.22
CA ARG A 276 39.13 -7.26 -78.95
C ARG A 276 38.98 -8.42 -77.97
N ARG A 277 37.87 -9.14 -78.09
CA ARG A 277 37.50 -10.30 -77.25
C ARG A 277 37.05 -11.47 -78.12
N ALA A 278 37.24 -12.69 -77.64
CA ALA A 278 36.75 -13.92 -78.24
C ALA A 278 36.21 -14.87 -77.15
N ARG A 279 35.37 -15.82 -77.56
CA ARG A 279 34.98 -16.96 -76.71
C ARG A 279 36.15 -17.93 -76.59
N VAL A 280 36.18 -18.64 -75.47
CA VAL A 280 37.10 -19.75 -75.20
C VAL A 280 36.26 -21.02 -75.11
N ASP A 281 36.68 -22.09 -75.79
CA ASP A 281 35.98 -23.36 -75.71
C ASP A 281 36.37 -24.10 -74.42
N MET A 282 35.41 -24.79 -73.81
CA MET A 282 35.63 -25.47 -72.54
C MET A 282 34.83 -26.77 -72.41
N ASP A 283 35.55 -27.88 -72.23
CA ASP A 283 34.97 -29.20 -72.00
C ASP A 283 34.99 -29.56 -70.51
N VAL A 284 33.91 -30.22 -70.06
CA VAL A 284 33.73 -30.69 -68.67
C VAL A 284 33.76 -32.21 -68.65
N ILE A 285 34.81 -32.79 -68.04
CA ILE A 285 34.99 -34.23 -67.91
C ILE A 285 34.79 -34.63 -66.44
N ASP A 286 33.59 -35.10 -66.10
CA ASP A 286 33.32 -35.67 -64.78
C ASP A 286 34.06 -37.02 -64.62
N ARG A 287 34.95 -37.11 -63.63
CA ARG A 287 35.72 -38.30 -63.27
C ARG A 287 35.07 -39.11 -62.13
N GLY A 288 33.92 -38.66 -61.63
CA GLY A 288 33.21 -39.22 -60.50
C GLY A 288 33.80 -38.82 -59.14
N THR A 289 33.05 -39.10 -58.07
CA THR A 289 33.47 -38.82 -56.66
C THR A 289 33.87 -37.36 -56.39
N GLY A 290 33.24 -36.40 -57.08
CA GLY A 290 33.54 -34.98 -56.92
C GLY A 290 34.86 -34.54 -57.56
N ARG A 291 35.35 -35.26 -58.57
CA ARG A 291 36.53 -34.91 -59.37
C ARG A 291 36.09 -34.57 -60.79
N ILE A 292 36.43 -33.38 -61.27
CA ILE A 292 36.01 -32.87 -62.58
C ILE A 292 37.25 -32.28 -63.27
N ASP A 293 37.55 -32.64 -64.51
CA ASP A 293 38.55 -31.91 -65.30
C ASP A 293 37.84 -30.87 -66.16
N LEU A 294 38.25 -29.60 -66.07
CA LEU A 294 37.84 -28.53 -66.98
C LEU A 294 38.96 -28.34 -68.01
N VAL A 295 38.71 -28.63 -69.27
CA VAL A 295 39.71 -28.46 -70.36
C VAL A 295 39.40 -27.14 -71.07
N VAL A 296 40.33 -26.19 -71.01
CA VAL A 296 40.15 -24.82 -71.53
C VAL A 296 40.98 -24.67 -72.80
N THR A 297 40.34 -24.23 -73.89
CA THR A 297 40.94 -24.14 -75.23
C THR A 297 40.69 -22.76 -75.85
N PRO A 298 41.64 -21.82 -75.68
CA PRO A 298 41.67 -20.53 -76.37
C PRO A 298 41.53 -20.63 -77.89
N ASP A 299 40.80 -19.68 -78.52
CA ASP A 299 40.61 -19.67 -79.98
C ASP A 299 41.93 -19.46 -80.74
N ALA A 300 42.36 -20.49 -81.47
CA ALA A 300 43.57 -20.47 -82.28
C ALA A 300 43.52 -19.38 -83.37
N GLY A 301 42.34 -19.02 -83.87
CA GLY A 301 42.16 -17.96 -84.87
C GLY A 301 42.57 -16.58 -84.33
N PHE A 302 41.99 -16.19 -83.20
CA PHE A 302 42.29 -14.95 -82.49
C PHE A 302 43.74 -14.89 -82.02
N LEU A 303 44.31 -15.98 -81.51
CA LEU A 303 45.74 -16.03 -81.15
C LEU A 303 46.66 -15.93 -82.39
N ALA A 304 46.20 -16.38 -83.55
CA ALA A 304 46.97 -16.28 -84.78
C ALA A 304 46.87 -14.91 -85.49
N ASP A 305 45.80 -14.15 -85.26
CA ASP A 305 45.50 -12.87 -85.91
C ASP A 305 46.62 -11.82 -85.70
N PRO A 306 47.20 -11.23 -86.77
CA PRO A 306 48.16 -10.14 -86.68
C PRO A 306 47.69 -8.88 -85.92
N ALA A 307 46.37 -8.69 -85.77
CA ALA A 307 45.81 -7.59 -84.98
C ALA A 307 45.85 -7.82 -83.46
N THR A 308 46.16 -9.05 -83.01
CA THR A 308 46.15 -9.43 -81.58
C THR A 308 47.37 -8.89 -80.82
N LYS A 309 47.10 -8.00 -79.86
CA LYS A 309 48.13 -7.45 -78.97
C LYS A 309 48.30 -8.30 -77.73
N TYR A 310 49.47 -8.90 -77.60
CA TYR A 310 49.85 -9.68 -76.43
C TYR A 310 50.27 -8.76 -75.25
N PRO A 311 50.05 -9.18 -73.99
CA PRO A 311 49.49 -10.47 -73.57
C PRO A 311 48.00 -10.64 -73.92
N VAL A 312 47.57 -11.90 -74.06
CA VAL A 312 46.16 -12.29 -74.19
C VAL A 312 45.72 -12.98 -72.92
N THR A 313 44.76 -12.39 -72.21
CA THR A 313 44.20 -12.93 -70.97
C THR A 313 43.09 -13.91 -71.31
N VAL A 314 43.14 -15.11 -70.73
CA VAL A 314 42.11 -16.16 -70.79
C VAL A 314 41.46 -16.29 -69.43
N ASP A 315 40.15 -16.12 -69.37
CA ASP A 315 39.36 -15.97 -68.14
C ASP A 315 38.24 -17.02 -68.05
N PRO A 316 38.45 -18.09 -67.26
CA PRO A 316 37.40 -18.93 -66.70
C PRO A 316 36.99 -18.47 -65.28
N SER A 317 36.16 -17.43 -65.20
CA SER A 317 35.63 -16.93 -63.91
C SER A 317 34.74 -17.96 -63.18
N THR A 318 34.61 -17.87 -61.85
CA THR A 318 33.79 -18.80 -61.04
C THR A 318 32.82 -18.06 -60.10
N SER A 319 31.50 -18.19 -60.28
CA SER A 319 30.54 -17.58 -59.34
C SER A 319 30.38 -18.38 -58.05
N ALA A 320 30.22 -17.67 -56.93
CA ALA A 320 29.86 -18.21 -55.63
C ALA A 320 28.42 -17.81 -55.27
N LEU A 321 27.65 -18.72 -54.67
CA LEU A 321 26.30 -18.42 -54.17
C LEU A 321 26.36 -17.64 -52.85
N SER A 322 25.68 -16.50 -52.80
CA SER A 322 25.49 -15.67 -51.60
C SER A 322 24.01 -15.26 -51.48
N ASN A 323 23.60 -14.85 -50.26
CA ASN A 323 22.28 -14.26 -50.01
C ASN A 323 22.15 -12.81 -50.53
N THR A 324 23.28 -12.22 -50.94
CA THR A 324 23.40 -10.98 -51.69
C THR A 324 24.00 -11.30 -53.07
N PHE A 325 23.65 -10.54 -54.10
CA PHE A 325 24.06 -10.83 -55.49
C PHE A 325 24.04 -9.55 -56.31
N ASP A 326 25.10 -9.30 -57.08
CA ASP A 326 25.10 -8.28 -58.13
C ASP A 326 25.66 -8.82 -59.46
N THR A 327 25.29 -8.16 -60.56
CA THR A 327 25.69 -8.49 -61.94
C THR A 327 25.35 -7.31 -62.84
N TYR A 328 25.94 -7.24 -64.03
CA TYR A 328 25.42 -6.42 -65.12
C TYR A 328 25.04 -7.26 -66.35
N VAL A 329 24.29 -6.65 -67.27
CA VAL A 329 23.92 -7.21 -68.56
C VAL A 329 24.29 -6.20 -69.64
N GLN A 330 24.93 -6.67 -70.71
CA GLN A 330 25.43 -5.80 -71.79
C GLN A 330 24.90 -6.26 -73.15
N ARG A 331 24.47 -5.32 -74.00
CA ARG A 331 23.94 -5.63 -75.33
C ARG A 331 25.02 -6.24 -76.22
N GLY A 332 24.71 -7.40 -76.81
CA GLY A 332 25.64 -8.19 -77.62
C GLY A 332 26.37 -9.27 -76.83
N GLU A 333 26.44 -9.14 -75.51
CA GLU A 333 27.05 -10.14 -74.64
C GLU A 333 26.08 -11.25 -74.23
N SER A 334 26.66 -12.43 -74.04
CA SER A 334 25.94 -13.68 -73.77
C SER A 334 26.51 -14.48 -72.59
N VAL A 335 27.51 -13.91 -71.91
CA VAL A 335 28.16 -14.46 -70.70
C VAL A 335 27.49 -13.94 -69.43
N ASP A 336 27.82 -14.56 -68.30
CA ASP A 336 27.47 -14.11 -66.95
C ASP A 336 28.61 -13.26 -66.40
N TRP A 337 28.27 -12.21 -65.68
CA TRP A 337 29.15 -11.14 -65.21
C TRP A 337 29.03 -10.92 -63.69
N SER A 338 28.51 -11.91 -62.96
CA SER A 338 28.36 -11.87 -61.50
C SER A 338 29.66 -12.09 -60.72
N THR A 339 30.76 -12.35 -61.42
CA THR A 339 32.11 -12.56 -60.86
C THR A 339 32.98 -11.30 -60.88
N ASP A 340 32.75 -10.43 -61.86
CA ASP A 340 33.50 -9.21 -62.12
C ASP A 340 33.65 -8.34 -60.86
N THR A 341 34.73 -7.57 -60.78
CA THR A 341 34.99 -6.63 -59.68
C THR A 341 34.24 -5.30 -59.83
N GLU A 342 33.45 -5.17 -60.89
CA GLU A 342 32.76 -3.97 -61.34
C GLU A 342 31.31 -4.24 -61.78
N LEU A 343 30.53 -3.16 -61.84
CA LEU A 343 29.17 -3.11 -62.34
C LEU A 343 29.05 -1.93 -63.31
N ASP A 344 28.63 -2.25 -64.54
CA ASP A 344 28.63 -1.29 -65.64
C ASP A 344 27.20 -0.88 -66.03
N PHE A 345 27.00 0.41 -66.30
CA PHE A 345 25.73 0.95 -66.79
C PHE A 345 25.88 2.17 -67.70
N GLY A 346 25.07 2.21 -68.77
CA GLY A 346 25.14 3.22 -69.83
C GLY A 346 25.80 2.72 -71.11
N ASN A 347 26.10 3.62 -72.04
CA ASN A 347 26.67 3.28 -73.33
C ASN A 347 28.20 3.50 -73.32
N PRO A 348 29.06 2.46 -73.42
CA PRO A 348 30.52 2.63 -73.43
C PRO A 348 31.04 3.40 -74.65
N GLY A 349 30.24 3.53 -75.72
CA GLY A 349 30.65 4.16 -76.98
C GLY A 349 31.25 3.18 -78.00
N THR A 350 31.38 1.92 -77.63
CA THR A 350 31.75 0.79 -78.49
C THR A 350 30.50 0.14 -79.11
N THR A 351 30.66 -0.47 -80.28
CA THR A 351 29.58 -1.18 -80.99
C THR A 351 29.90 -2.66 -81.20
N ASN A 352 28.86 -3.48 -81.23
CA ASN A 352 28.94 -4.88 -81.65
C ASN A 352 29.19 -5.00 -83.16
N ALA A 353 29.53 -6.21 -83.62
CA ALA A 353 29.74 -6.52 -85.04
C ALA A 353 28.48 -6.29 -85.91
N ASP A 354 27.29 -6.25 -85.31
CA ASP A 354 26.01 -5.92 -85.98
C ASP A 354 25.71 -4.40 -86.02
N GLY A 355 26.61 -3.56 -85.50
CA GLY A 355 26.46 -2.10 -85.43
C GLY A 355 25.66 -1.59 -84.22
N THR A 356 25.14 -2.46 -83.35
CA THR A 356 24.42 -2.02 -82.13
C THR A 356 25.37 -1.51 -81.05
N THR A 357 24.95 -0.51 -80.28
CA THR A 357 25.71 -0.01 -79.11
C THR A 357 25.77 -1.04 -77.99
N ARG A 358 26.93 -1.15 -77.32
CA ARG A 358 27.19 -2.09 -76.21
C ARG A 358 26.64 -1.61 -74.86
N LEU A 359 25.39 -1.12 -74.86
CA LEU A 359 24.69 -0.58 -73.69
C LEU A 359 24.61 -1.59 -72.53
N ALA A 360 25.01 -1.18 -71.33
CA ALA A 360 24.96 -1.98 -70.10
C ALA A 360 23.92 -1.49 -69.08
N ARG A 361 23.50 -2.38 -68.18
CA ARG A 361 22.64 -2.13 -67.01
C ARG A 361 23.03 -3.08 -65.87
N SER A 362 23.00 -2.61 -64.64
CA SER A 362 23.40 -3.41 -63.46
C SER A 362 22.21 -3.74 -62.55
N PHE A 363 22.35 -4.79 -61.73
CA PHE A 363 21.36 -5.22 -60.75
C PHE A 363 22.06 -5.57 -59.43
N ILE A 364 21.41 -5.26 -58.30
CA ILE A 364 21.91 -5.53 -56.94
C ILE A 364 20.79 -6.13 -56.08
N THR A 365 21.10 -7.16 -55.30
CA THR A 365 20.21 -7.80 -54.32
C THR A 365 20.72 -7.57 -52.91
N TRP A 366 19.86 -7.01 -52.06
CA TRP A 366 20.12 -6.66 -50.66
C TRP A 366 19.45 -7.66 -49.71
N ASN A 367 20.08 -7.96 -48.58
CA ASN A 367 19.43 -8.66 -47.46
C ASN A 367 18.59 -7.65 -46.65
N THR A 368 17.27 -7.66 -46.84
CA THR A 368 16.34 -6.71 -46.19
C THR A 368 15.67 -7.28 -44.93
N THR A 369 16.09 -8.47 -44.48
CA THR A 369 15.58 -9.11 -43.25
C THR A 369 15.62 -8.18 -42.00
N PRO A 370 16.68 -7.38 -41.73
CA PRO A 370 16.73 -6.54 -40.52
C PRO A 370 15.75 -5.36 -40.46
N ILE A 371 14.99 -5.11 -41.54
CA ILE A 371 14.07 -3.97 -41.70
C ILE A 371 12.65 -4.43 -42.09
N GLN A 372 12.30 -5.70 -41.87
CA GLN A 372 10.95 -6.20 -42.12
C GLN A 372 9.94 -5.52 -41.19
N ASP A 373 8.81 -5.04 -41.73
CA ASP A 373 7.75 -4.30 -41.02
C ASP A 373 8.17 -2.96 -40.41
N ALA A 374 9.40 -2.50 -40.68
CA ALA A 374 9.93 -1.25 -40.18
C ALA A 374 9.34 -0.02 -40.89
N LEU A 375 9.29 1.10 -40.17
CA LEU A 375 9.00 2.43 -40.69
C LEU A 375 10.31 3.10 -41.10
N ILE A 376 10.50 3.33 -42.39
CA ILE A 376 11.72 3.87 -42.96
C ILE A 376 11.70 5.40 -42.82
N ILE A 377 12.78 5.95 -42.25
CA ILE A 377 12.93 7.36 -41.90
C ILE A 377 13.89 8.08 -42.86
N ASP A 378 14.98 7.42 -43.25
CA ASP A 378 16.03 7.96 -44.14
C ASP A 378 16.87 6.81 -44.72
N THR A 379 17.31 6.93 -45.97
CA THR A 379 18.16 5.94 -46.65
C THR A 379 19.21 6.57 -47.54
N ASN A 380 20.31 5.83 -47.73
CA ASN A 380 21.40 6.24 -48.60
C ASN A 380 22.03 5.03 -49.31
N LEU A 381 21.75 4.91 -50.60
CA LEU A 381 22.48 4.05 -51.53
C LEU A 381 23.82 4.73 -51.88
N ALA A 382 24.94 4.03 -51.72
CA ALA A 382 26.28 4.51 -52.05
C ALA A 382 26.99 3.51 -52.98
N LEU A 383 27.46 4.00 -54.14
CA LEU A 383 28.21 3.22 -55.14
C LEU A 383 29.58 3.88 -55.37
N TRP A 384 30.68 3.11 -55.37
CA TRP A 384 32.01 3.66 -55.65
C TRP A 384 32.25 3.73 -57.16
N ASN A 385 32.22 4.94 -57.73
CA ASN A 385 32.35 5.18 -59.16
C ASN A 385 33.79 5.57 -59.50
N PHE A 386 34.49 4.64 -60.18
CA PHE A 386 35.91 4.76 -60.56
C PHE A 386 36.10 5.07 -62.06
N HIS A 387 35.07 4.88 -62.91
CA HIS A 387 35.11 5.29 -64.32
C HIS A 387 33.81 5.96 -64.77
N SER A 388 33.90 7.06 -65.53
CA SER A 388 32.79 7.71 -66.24
C SER A 388 33.20 8.13 -67.66
N GLY A 389 32.34 7.89 -68.66
CA GLY A 389 32.63 8.17 -70.08
C GLY A 389 32.44 9.63 -70.54
N ASN A 390 32.24 10.55 -69.60
CA ASN A 390 32.16 11.99 -69.86
C ASN A 390 33.54 12.57 -70.19
N THR A 391 33.58 13.66 -70.96
CA THR A 391 34.84 14.33 -71.36
C THR A 391 34.80 15.84 -71.15
N ASP A 392 33.66 16.35 -70.69
CA ASP A 392 33.34 17.76 -70.45
C ASP A 392 33.17 18.06 -68.93
N CYS A 393 33.53 17.09 -68.07
CA CYS A 393 33.37 17.14 -66.62
C CYS A 393 31.93 17.45 -66.13
N THR A 394 30.91 17.22 -66.96
CA THR A 394 29.51 17.43 -66.59
C THR A 394 28.98 16.33 -65.69
N ALA A 395 27.96 16.64 -64.89
CA ALA A 395 27.21 15.65 -64.10
C ALA A 395 26.24 14.87 -65.01
N GLN A 396 26.14 13.56 -64.81
CA GLN A 396 25.43 12.64 -65.70
C GLN A 396 24.42 11.78 -64.91
N GLN A 397 23.17 11.79 -65.36
CA GLN A 397 22.05 11.21 -64.62
C GLN A 397 21.95 9.69 -64.78
N TRP A 398 21.65 9.02 -63.68
CA TRP A 398 21.32 7.60 -63.59
C TRP A 398 20.05 7.40 -62.74
N THR A 399 19.38 6.26 -62.92
CA THR A 399 18.06 5.99 -62.30
C THR A 399 18.02 4.64 -61.60
N ILE A 400 17.31 4.60 -60.47
CA ILE A 400 17.17 3.44 -59.59
C ILE A 400 15.75 2.88 -59.69
N TRP A 401 15.65 1.56 -59.84
CA TRP A 401 14.41 0.84 -60.12
C TRP A 401 14.21 -0.34 -59.17
N ASP A 402 12.96 -0.65 -58.86
CA ASP A 402 12.57 -1.98 -58.38
C ASP A 402 12.58 -2.97 -59.53
N THR A 403 13.09 -4.17 -59.28
CA THR A 403 13.23 -5.22 -60.30
C THR A 403 12.86 -6.60 -59.78
N GLY A 404 12.60 -7.55 -60.68
CA GLY A 404 12.65 -8.97 -60.34
C GLY A 404 14.05 -9.41 -59.86
N ALA A 405 14.15 -10.62 -59.30
CA ALA A 405 15.42 -11.16 -58.82
C ALA A 405 16.43 -11.37 -59.96
N PRO A 406 17.63 -10.77 -59.90
CA PRO A 406 18.74 -11.13 -60.77
C PRO A 406 19.34 -12.50 -60.40
N SER A 407 20.02 -13.11 -61.36
CA SER A 407 20.71 -14.39 -61.21
C SER A 407 21.82 -14.56 -62.27
N THR A 408 22.61 -15.63 -62.17
CA THR A 408 23.67 -16.00 -63.13
C THR A 408 23.16 -16.27 -64.56
N SER A 409 21.84 -16.39 -64.78
CA SER A 409 21.23 -16.45 -66.11
C SER A 409 20.75 -15.10 -66.66
N SER A 410 21.01 -13.99 -65.95
CA SER A 410 20.62 -12.65 -66.42
C SER A 410 21.45 -12.28 -67.64
N ARG A 411 20.79 -11.91 -68.74
CA ARG A 411 21.42 -11.50 -70.01
C ARG A 411 20.68 -10.31 -70.59
N TRP A 412 21.25 -9.62 -71.58
CA TRP A 412 20.58 -8.49 -72.23
C TRP A 412 19.18 -8.84 -72.79
N THR A 413 19.03 -10.06 -73.29
CA THR A 413 17.78 -10.63 -73.84
C THR A 413 16.89 -11.32 -72.80
N SER A 414 17.37 -11.47 -71.56
CA SER A 414 16.70 -12.17 -70.46
C SER A 414 17.00 -11.45 -69.14
N GLN A 415 16.62 -10.17 -69.08
CA GLN A 415 16.77 -9.34 -67.89
C GLN A 415 15.66 -9.66 -66.88
N PRO A 416 15.88 -9.46 -65.58
CA PRO A 416 14.79 -9.36 -64.62
C PRO A 416 13.76 -8.29 -65.06
N ALA A 417 12.50 -8.48 -64.68
CA ALA A 417 11.47 -7.48 -64.94
C ALA A 417 11.84 -6.14 -64.29
N TRP A 418 11.68 -5.03 -65.00
CA TRP A 418 11.85 -3.68 -64.48
C TRP A 418 10.48 -3.14 -64.13
N ASN A 419 10.18 -3.01 -62.83
CA ASN A 419 8.81 -2.79 -62.37
C ASN A 419 8.48 -1.29 -62.30
N GLN A 420 9.22 -0.53 -61.50
CA GLN A 420 8.96 0.89 -61.25
C GLN A 420 10.27 1.65 -60.97
N GLN A 421 10.37 2.89 -61.48
CA GLN A 421 11.42 3.83 -61.06
C GLN A 421 11.09 4.42 -59.70
N TYR A 422 12.05 4.42 -58.78
CA TYR A 422 11.87 5.03 -57.45
C TYR A 422 12.71 6.29 -57.26
N HIS A 423 13.91 6.38 -57.86
CA HIS A 423 14.76 7.57 -57.71
C HIS A 423 15.69 7.80 -58.91
N SER A 424 16.34 8.96 -58.96
CA SER A 424 17.41 9.28 -59.91
C SER A 424 18.43 10.25 -59.33
N SER A 425 19.72 10.01 -59.57
CA SER A 425 20.82 10.85 -59.11
C SER A 425 21.66 11.34 -60.28
N THR A 426 22.28 12.52 -60.14
CA THR A 426 23.20 13.11 -61.13
C THR A 426 24.67 13.00 -60.72
N GLN A 427 24.95 12.48 -59.52
CA GLN A 427 26.30 12.41 -58.99
C GLN A 427 27.22 11.58 -59.90
N THR A 428 28.42 12.09 -60.16
CA THR A 428 29.37 11.59 -61.16
C THR A 428 30.80 11.74 -60.66
N ARG A 429 31.57 10.66 -60.74
CA ARG A 429 32.96 10.51 -60.25
C ARG A 429 33.76 9.65 -61.24
N GLY A 430 35.02 9.40 -60.94
CA GLY A 430 35.85 8.47 -61.70
C GLY A 430 36.19 8.96 -63.10
N ASN A 431 36.59 10.22 -63.26
CA ASN A 431 37.04 10.72 -64.55
C ASN A 431 38.49 11.23 -64.45
N PRO A 432 39.48 10.54 -65.07
CA PRO A 432 40.89 10.90 -64.97
C PRO A 432 41.23 12.22 -65.67
N GLY A 433 40.38 12.72 -66.58
CA GLY A 433 40.48 14.05 -67.17
C GLY A 433 39.94 15.18 -66.28
N CYS A 434 39.19 14.84 -65.22
CA CYS A 434 38.45 15.79 -64.37
C CYS A 434 38.88 15.73 -62.90
N THR A 435 40.16 15.48 -62.62
CA THR A 435 40.72 15.24 -61.27
C THR A 435 40.38 16.32 -60.23
N GLY A 436 40.18 17.57 -60.65
CA GLY A 436 39.80 18.68 -59.76
C GLY A 436 38.34 18.71 -59.31
N SER A 437 37.43 17.94 -59.94
CA SER A 437 35.99 17.98 -59.65
C SER A 437 35.32 16.60 -59.57
N GLN A 438 35.79 15.62 -60.34
CA GLN A 438 35.24 14.28 -60.46
C GLN A 438 36.32 13.17 -60.36
N PRO A 439 37.20 13.17 -59.34
CA PRO A 439 38.04 12.01 -59.05
C PRO A 439 37.17 10.80 -58.68
N ASP A 440 37.76 9.61 -58.58
CA ASP A 440 37.12 8.40 -58.04
C ASP A 440 36.44 8.66 -56.69
N GLY A 441 35.23 8.14 -56.50
CA GLY A 441 34.51 8.40 -55.27
C GLY A 441 33.10 7.83 -55.23
N TRP A 442 32.48 7.94 -54.05
CA TRP A 442 31.07 7.60 -53.86
C TRP A 442 30.15 8.51 -54.69
N ILE A 443 29.16 7.89 -55.32
CA ILE A 443 27.95 8.52 -55.84
C ILE A 443 26.74 7.99 -55.06
N ASN A 444 25.83 8.88 -54.70
CA ASN A 444 24.77 8.60 -53.74
C ASN A 444 23.36 8.82 -54.32
N ALA A 445 22.37 8.12 -53.74
CA ALA A 445 20.95 8.25 -54.02
C ALA A 445 20.11 7.94 -52.77
N ASP A 446 19.04 8.69 -52.57
CA ASP A 446 17.98 8.42 -51.59
C ASP A 446 17.01 7.39 -52.21
N VAL A 447 16.61 6.37 -51.44
CA VAL A 447 15.75 5.28 -51.92
C VAL A 447 14.62 4.96 -50.92
N ASP A 448 14.21 5.93 -50.10
CA ASP A 448 13.28 5.74 -48.97
C ASP A 448 12.02 4.98 -49.37
N THR A 449 11.34 5.49 -50.40
CA THR A 449 10.10 4.90 -50.92
C THR A 449 10.29 3.46 -51.40
N LEU A 450 11.43 3.12 -51.99
CA LEU A 450 11.73 1.75 -52.45
C LEU A 450 11.93 0.82 -51.25
N VAL A 451 12.78 1.24 -50.30
CA VAL A 451 13.09 0.45 -49.11
C VAL A 451 11.86 0.26 -48.23
N GLN A 452 10.98 1.28 -48.13
CA GLN A 452 9.70 1.16 -47.44
C GLN A 452 8.79 0.10 -48.10
N THR A 453 8.78 -0.06 -49.43
CA THR A 453 8.00 -1.15 -50.05
C THR A 453 8.51 -2.52 -49.65
N TRP A 454 9.83 -2.72 -49.56
CA TRP A 454 10.43 -3.99 -49.11
C TRP A 454 10.15 -4.26 -47.64
N ALA A 455 10.26 -3.23 -46.78
CA ALA A 455 9.95 -3.29 -45.36
C ALA A 455 8.47 -3.69 -45.12
N SER A 456 7.52 -2.96 -45.72
CA SER A 456 6.08 -3.23 -45.58
C SER A 456 5.64 -4.56 -46.18
N ALA A 457 6.32 -5.05 -47.23
CA ALA A 457 6.10 -6.39 -47.78
C ALA A 457 6.75 -7.51 -46.94
N LYS A 458 7.48 -7.15 -45.87
CA LYS A 458 8.32 -8.05 -45.06
C LYS A 458 9.26 -8.89 -45.93
N ALA A 459 9.82 -8.29 -46.98
CA ALA A 459 10.73 -8.97 -47.89
C ALA A 459 12.06 -9.30 -47.18
N THR A 460 12.52 -10.56 -47.30
CA THR A 460 13.87 -10.96 -46.84
C THR A 460 14.97 -10.51 -47.80
N ARG A 461 14.61 -10.21 -49.07
CA ARG A 461 15.52 -9.72 -50.11
C ARG A 461 14.85 -8.59 -50.90
N GLY A 462 15.58 -7.48 -51.08
CA GLY A 462 15.20 -6.38 -51.97
C GLY A 462 16.04 -6.42 -53.26
N HIS A 463 15.42 -6.15 -54.40
CA HIS A 463 16.06 -6.27 -55.73
C HIS A 463 16.02 -4.93 -56.47
N MET A 464 17.19 -4.43 -56.84
CA MET A 464 17.40 -3.09 -57.37
C MET A 464 18.05 -3.12 -58.76
N GLY A 465 17.53 -2.33 -59.70
CA GLY A 465 18.11 -2.11 -61.03
C GLY A 465 18.75 -0.72 -61.17
N LEU A 466 19.93 -0.69 -61.81
CA LEU A 466 20.71 0.53 -62.11
C LEU A 466 20.85 0.71 -63.63
N ARG A 467 20.59 1.93 -64.11
CA ARG A 467 20.77 2.32 -65.52
C ARG A 467 21.14 3.79 -65.66
N ALA A 468 21.89 4.13 -66.71
CA ALA A 468 22.02 5.51 -67.15
C ALA A 468 20.65 6.06 -67.61
N ALA A 469 20.43 7.36 -67.48
CA ALA A 469 19.19 8.00 -67.92
C ALA A 469 19.10 8.18 -69.44
N THR A 470 20.24 8.10 -70.15
CA THR A 470 20.33 8.24 -71.61
C THR A 470 21.38 7.28 -72.19
N ASP A 471 21.30 7.03 -73.49
CA ASP A 471 22.29 6.26 -74.26
C ASP A 471 23.49 7.13 -74.73
N ASP A 472 23.64 8.38 -74.25
CA ASP A 472 24.84 9.20 -74.49
C ASP A 472 26.05 8.55 -73.82
N VAL A 473 27.17 8.46 -74.55
CA VAL A 473 28.41 7.85 -74.05
C VAL A 473 28.96 8.58 -72.83
N ARG A 474 28.65 9.87 -72.64
CA ARG A 474 28.97 10.61 -71.43
C ARG A 474 28.33 10.02 -70.17
N ALA A 475 27.18 9.35 -70.30
CA ALA A 475 26.46 8.76 -69.18
C ALA A 475 26.94 7.35 -68.79
N TRP A 476 27.96 6.80 -69.47
CA TRP A 476 28.65 5.58 -69.07
C TRP A 476 29.23 5.70 -67.65
N LYS A 477 29.01 4.68 -66.82
CA LYS A 477 29.60 4.55 -65.49
C LYS A 477 30.02 3.11 -65.23
N ARG A 478 31.16 2.97 -64.57
CA ARG A 478 31.64 1.74 -63.94
C ARG A 478 31.77 1.98 -62.44
N VAL A 479 31.21 1.09 -61.64
CA VAL A 479 31.25 1.15 -60.17
C VAL A 479 31.73 -0.19 -59.60
N ASN A 480 32.28 -0.22 -58.38
CA ASN A 480 32.69 -1.49 -57.77
C ASN A 480 31.49 -2.45 -57.57
N SER A 481 31.73 -3.76 -57.70
CA SER A 481 30.77 -4.82 -57.35
C SER A 481 30.94 -5.34 -55.91
N ALA A 482 30.14 -6.34 -55.52
CA ALA A 482 30.31 -7.12 -54.30
C ALA A 482 31.67 -7.84 -54.22
N ASN A 483 32.25 -8.21 -55.37
CA ASN A 483 33.49 -8.99 -55.44
C ASN A 483 34.73 -8.14 -55.16
N ASN A 484 34.65 -6.82 -55.41
CA ASN A 484 35.77 -5.89 -55.28
C ASN A 484 36.36 -5.85 -53.86
N ALA A 485 37.70 -5.91 -53.77
CA ALA A 485 38.46 -5.89 -52.52
C ALA A 485 38.22 -4.64 -51.66
N ALA A 486 37.81 -3.52 -52.28
CA ALA A 486 37.49 -2.26 -51.62
C ALA A 486 36.12 -1.70 -52.07
N ASN A 487 35.55 -0.79 -51.27
CA ASN A 487 34.46 0.11 -51.65
C ASN A 487 33.25 -0.50 -52.41
N GLN A 488 32.81 -1.72 -52.03
CA GLN A 488 31.59 -2.34 -52.56
C GLN A 488 30.33 -1.49 -52.33
N PRO A 489 29.25 -1.71 -53.11
CA PRO A 489 27.95 -1.09 -52.92
C PRO A 489 27.43 -1.20 -51.48
N LYS A 490 26.86 -0.10 -50.98
CA LYS A 490 26.25 0.00 -49.65
C LYS A 490 24.86 0.62 -49.70
N LEU A 491 24.00 0.20 -48.80
CA LEU A 491 22.69 0.79 -48.55
C LEU A 491 22.52 0.98 -47.04
N THR A 492 22.53 2.23 -46.58
CA THR A 492 22.23 2.58 -45.19
C THR A 492 20.75 2.88 -45.07
N VAL A 493 20.10 2.40 -44.00
CA VAL A 493 18.67 2.56 -43.74
C VAL A 493 18.45 2.94 -42.27
N THR A 494 17.75 4.04 -42.01
CA THR A 494 17.34 4.48 -40.67
C THR A 494 15.83 4.25 -40.49
N TYR A 495 15.40 3.72 -39.34
CA TYR A 495 14.03 3.23 -39.14
C TYR A 495 13.60 3.09 -37.66
N ASN A 496 12.30 2.89 -37.44
CA ASN A 496 11.66 2.56 -36.15
C ASN A 496 10.65 1.41 -36.30
N TYR A 497 10.19 0.82 -35.19
CA TYR A 497 9.02 -0.07 -35.17
C TYR A 497 7.75 0.67 -34.68
N ARG A 498 6.71 -0.09 -34.31
CA ARG A 498 5.43 0.38 -33.77
C ARG A 498 5.05 -0.46 -32.55
N PRO A 499 4.29 0.12 -31.60
CA PRO A 499 3.81 -0.61 -30.44
C PRO A 499 2.70 -1.59 -30.83
N SER A 500 2.62 -2.69 -30.09
CA SER A 500 1.70 -3.80 -30.32
C SER A 500 0.26 -3.52 -29.91
N ASP A 501 -0.64 -4.46 -30.20
CA ASP A 501 -2.00 -4.47 -29.67
C ASP A 501 -2.01 -4.72 -28.16
N GLY A 502 -3.04 -4.20 -27.49
CA GLY A 502 -3.28 -4.41 -26.06
C GLY A 502 -3.66 -5.84 -25.70
N THR A 503 -2.84 -6.48 -24.87
CA THR A 503 -2.90 -7.93 -24.59
C THR A 503 -3.65 -8.31 -23.31
N ALA A 504 -3.84 -7.38 -22.37
CA ALA A 504 -4.26 -7.65 -21.01
C ALA A 504 -5.22 -6.58 -20.45
N ARG A 505 -6.31 -6.28 -21.16
CA ARG A 505 -7.34 -5.31 -20.70
C ARG A 505 -8.00 -5.76 -19.39
N GLN A 506 -7.88 -4.95 -18.34
CA GLN A 506 -8.52 -5.15 -17.04
C GLN A 506 -9.24 -3.90 -16.54
N ALA A 507 -10.29 -4.06 -15.73
CA ALA A 507 -11.08 -2.96 -15.17
C ALA A 507 -11.41 -3.17 -13.68
N GLY A 508 -11.25 -2.11 -12.90
CA GLY A 508 -11.51 -2.01 -11.45
C GLY A 508 -10.55 -2.83 -10.59
N GLY A 509 -10.02 -2.27 -9.50
CA GLY A 509 -9.45 -3.09 -8.44
C GLY A 509 -10.59 -3.83 -7.74
N PRO A 510 -10.53 -5.16 -7.49
CA PRO A 510 -9.33 -6.01 -7.38
C PRO A 510 -8.93 -6.76 -8.67
N PHE A 511 -9.34 -6.30 -9.84
CA PHE A 511 -9.10 -6.92 -11.15
C PHE A 511 -9.58 -8.38 -11.22
N LYS A 512 -10.88 -8.57 -10.97
CA LYS A 512 -11.57 -9.87 -11.12
C LYS A 512 -12.54 -9.82 -12.30
N SER A 513 -12.55 -10.87 -13.12
CA SER A 513 -13.53 -11.05 -14.19
C SER A 513 -14.18 -12.43 -14.16
N TYR A 514 -15.43 -12.47 -14.63
CA TYR A 514 -16.26 -13.67 -14.67
C TYR A 514 -16.87 -13.78 -16.07
N ALA A 515 -16.65 -14.91 -16.74
CA ALA A 515 -17.06 -15.12 -18.13
C ALA A 515 -16.62 -14.00 -19.12
N GLY A 516 -15.49 -13.34 -18.87
CA GLY A 516 -14.95 -12.26 -19.71
C GLY A 516 -15.51 -10.85 -19.42
N VAL A 517 -16.36 -10.70 -18.40
CA VAL A 517 -16.83 -9.40 -17.91
C VAL A 517 -16.14 -9.08 -16.58
N TRP A 518 -15.52 -7.91 -16.47
CA TRP A 518 -14.89 -7.45 -15.22
C TRP A 518 -15.94 -6.93 -14.23
N ALA A 519 -15.77 -7.21 -12.94
CA ALA A 519 -16.65 -6.72 -11.89
C ALA A 519 -15.95 -5.58 -11.13
N VAL A 520 -16.65 -4.46 -10.93
CA VAL A 520 -16.06 -3.19 -10.50
C VAL A 520 -16.85 -2.59 -9.34
N ASN A 521 -16.20 -2.41 -8.19
CA ASN A 521 -16.80 -1.93 -6.94
C ASN A 521 -16.84 -0.39 -6.77
N THR A 522 -16.68 0.37 -7.85
CA THR A 522 -16.59 1.84 -7.81
C THR A 522 -17.06 2.49 -9.10
N THR A 523 -17.60 3.71 -9.02
CA THR A 523 -17.92 4.54 -10.19
C THR A 523 -16.70 5.27 -10.79
N THR A 524 -15.52 5.15 -10.18
CA THR A 524 -14.24 5.68 -10.69
C THR A 524 -13.15 4.60 -10.79
N PRO A 525 -13.35 3.53 -11.59
CA PRO A 525 -12.38 2.45 -11.71
C PRO A 525 -11.08 2.87 -12.40
N THR A 526 -10.01 2.21 -12.00
CA THR A 526 -8.81 2.08 -12.82
C THR A 526 -9.08 1.08 -13.95
N LEU A 527 -8.83 1.49 -15.20
CA LEU A 527 -8.69 0.63 -16.36
C LEU A 527 -7.20 0.48 -16.68
N ARG A 528 -6.74 -0.72 -17.06
CA ARG A 528 -5.34 -0.95 -17.45
C ARG A 528 -5.22 -1.97 -18.58
N ASP A 529 -4.10 -1.91 -19.29
CA ASP A 529 -3.76 -2.83 -20.39
C ASP A 529 -2.23 -2.84 -20.61
N THR A 530 -1.74 -3.89 -21.24
CA THR A 530 -0.31 -4.16 -21.45
C THR A 530 0.01 -4.20 -22.95
N PHE A 531 1.01 -3.43 -23.35
CA PHE A 531 1.52 -3.33 -24.72
C PHE A 531 3.02 -3.63 -24.75
N THR A 532 3.54 -3.96 -25.92
CA THR A 532 4.97 -4.23 -26.16
C THR A 532 5.47 -3.45 -27.38
N ASP A 533 6.75 -3.11 -27.43
CA ASP A 533 7.38 -2.53 -28.62
C ASP A 533 8.63 -3.32 -29.03
N PRO A 534 8.78 -3.75 -30.30
CA PRO A 534 9.97 -4.48 -30.77
C PRO A 534 11.31 -3.76 -30.57
N ASP A 535 11.37 -2.44 -30.55
CA ASP A 535 12.61 -1.69 -30.24
C ASP A 535 12.78 -1.35 -28.75
N GLY A 536 11.73 -1.53 -27.96
CA GLY A 536 11.74 -1.45 -26.49
C GLY A 536 11.39 -0.09 -25.90
N ASP A 537 10.76 0.78 -26.69
CA ASP A 537 10.31 2.09 -26.22
C ASP A 537 9.15 2.04 -25.21
N THR A 538 9.00 3.14 -24.46
CA THR A 538 7.97 3.32 -23.43
C THR A 538 6.64 3.72 -24.05
N VAL A 539 5.56 3.08 -23.63
CA VAL A 539 4.24 3.17 -24.26
C VAL A 539 3.27 4.01 -23.44
N THR A 540 2.39 4.77 -24.10
CA THR A 540 1.14 5.27 -23.51
C THR A 540 -0.05 4.49 -24.07
N GLY A 541 -1.07 4.28 -23.24
CA GLY A 541 -2.33 3.67 -23.63
C GLY A 541 -3.42 4.72 -23.74
N THR A 542 -4.05 4.83 -24.91
CA THR A 542 -5.33 5.52 -25.08
C THR A 542 -6.46 4.53 -24.83
N PHE A 543 -7.31 4.82 -23.85
CA PHE A 543 -8.48 4.04 -23.45
C PHE A 543 -9.74 4.75 -23.93
N GLN A 544 -10.61 4.03 -24.63
CA GLN A 544 -11.91 4.54 -25.08
C GLN A 544 -13.03 3.82 -24.34
N VAL A 545 -13.93 4.55 -23.65
CA VAL A 545 -14.93 3.99 -22.72
C VAL A 545 -16.36 4.40 -23.11
N TYR A 546 -17.26 3.41 -23.23
CA TYR A 546 -18.64 3.55 -23.72
C TYR A 546 -19.64 2.85 -22.79
N ASP A 547 -20.86 3.39 -22.67
CA ASP A 547 -22.02 2.64 -22.14
C ASP A 547 -22.33 1.50 -23.13
N ALA A 548 -22.37 0.26 -22.62
CA ALA A 548 -22.45 -0.91 -23.49
C ALA A 548 -23.84 -1.11 -24.12
N ALA A 549 -24.89 -0.54 -23.50
CA ALA A 549 -26.27 -0.69 -23.95
C ALA A 549 -26.69 0.40 -24.95
N THR A 550 -26.25 1.64 -24.76
CA THR A 550 -26.56 2.76 -25.67
C THR A 550 -25.53 2.98 -26.78
N ASP A 551 -24.36 2.34 -26.68
CA ASP A 551 -23.21 2.55 -27.57
C ASP A 551 -22.75 4.02 -27.65
N THR A 552 -22.90 4.75 -26.55
CA THR A 552 -22.49 6.15 -26.43
C THR A 552 -21.22 6.29 -25.57
N PRO A 553 -20.27 7.16 -25.96
CA PRO A 553 -19.08 7.43 -25.15
C PRO A 553 -19.42 8.08 -23.81
N ILE A 554 -18.57 7.88 -22.80
CA ILE A 554 -18.56 8.75 -21.61
C ILE A 554 -18.08 10.17 -21.97
N THR A 555 -18.39 11.16 -21.14
CA THR A 555 -17.94 12.53 -21.37
C THR A 555 -16.51 12.71 -20.87
N THR A 556 -15.58 13.05 -21.78
CA THR A 556 -14.18 13.39 -21.46
C THR A 556 -13.79 14.70 -22.16
N PRO A 557 -12.75 15.43 -21.68
CA PRO A 557 -12.31 16.68 -22.32
C PRO A 557 -11.86 16.54 -23.78
N ALA A 558 -11.40 15.34 -24.17
CA ALA A 558 -10.97 15.02 -25.54
C ALA A 558 -12.14 14.60 -26.46
N GLY A 559 -13.33 14.35 -25.90
CA GLY A 559 -14.45 13.74 -26.63
C GLY A 559 -14.30 12.22 -26.81
N GLU A 560 -15.30 11.62 -27.44
CA GLU A 560 -15.36 10.19 -27.81
C GLU A 560 -15.01 9.18 -26.69
N GLY A 561 -15.16 9.54 -25.41
CA GLY A 561 -14.88 8.66 -24.29
C GLY A 561 -13.39 8.37 -24.08
N LEU A 562 -12.51 9.20 -24.64
CA LEU A 562 -11.07 9.01 -24.65
C LEU A 562 -10.40 9.47 -23.35
N LEU A 563 -9.55 8.61 -22.80
CA LEU A 563 -8.66 8.82 -21.64
C LEU A 563 -7.25 8.35 -22.05
N VAL A 564 -6.19 9.07 -21.66
CA VAL A 564 -4.80 8.73 -22.00
C VAL A 564 -4.01 8.50 -20.72
N SER A 565 -3.23 7.41 -20.67
CA SER A 565 -2.37 7.10 -19.52
C SER A 565 -1.11 7.96 -19.49
N GLY A 566 -0.39 7.93 -18.36
CA GLY A 566 1.04 8.24 -18.38
C GLY A 566 1.82 7.22 -19.25
N SER A 567 3.05 7.56 -19.59
CA SER A 567 3.97 6.62 -20.25
C SER A 567 4.49 5.61 -19.23
N GLY A 568 4.63 4.35 -19.65
CA GLY A 568 5.16 3.25 -18.84
C GLY A 568 6.08 2.34 -19.64
N GLU A 569 6.80 1.48 -18.94
CA GLU A 569 7.67 0.47 -19.55
C GLU A 569 6.85 -0.56 -20.31
N GLN A 570 7.38 -1.01 -21.45
CA GLN A 570 6.72 -2.05 -22.23
C GLN A 570 6.68 -3.40 -21.49
N GLY A 571 5.61 -4.18 -21.68
CA GLY A 571 5.37 -5.41 -20.92
C GLY A 571 4.68 -5.20 -19.57
N GLU A 572 4.72 -3.99 -19.00
CA GLU A 572 3.97 -3.63 -17.80
C GLU A 572 2.61 -2.98 -18.14
N PRO A 573 1.61 -3.03 -17.23
CA PRO A 573 0.29 -2.48 -17.50
C PRO A 573 0.23 -0.97 -17.25
N VAL A 574 -0.02 -0.18 -18.30
CA VAL A 574 -0.35 1.25 -18.16
C VAL A 574 -1.83 1.43 -17.86
N SER A 575 -2.18 2.51 -17.14
CA SER A 575 -3.53 2.67 -16.58
C SER A 575 -4.11 4.09 -16.64
N VAL A 576 -5.44 4.17 -16.66
CA VAL A 576 -6.23 5.41 -16.49
C VAL A 576 -7.30 5.21 -15.41
N THR A 577 -7.72 6.29 -14.75
CA THR A 577 -8.89 6.29 -13.86
C THR A 577 -10.06 6.96 -14.55
N VAL A 578 -11.24 6.32 -14.53
CA VAL A 578 -12.46 6.90 -15.10
C VAL A 578 -12.94 8.08 -14.21
N PRO A 579 -13.24 9.27 -14.78
CA PRO A 579 -13.67 10.43 -14.01
C PRO A 579 -14.99 10.21 -13.24
N ALA A 580 -15.13 10.88 -12.10
CA ALA A 580 -16.35 10.87 -11.29
C ALA A 580 -17.58 11.35 -12.07
N GLY A 581 -18.74 10.75 -11.77
CA GLY A 581 -20.02 11.08 -12.39
C GLY A 581 -20.25 10.53 -13.80
N GLN A 582 -19.28 9.81 -14.38
CA GLN A 582 -19.44 9.17 -15.70
C GLN A 582 -20.11 7.79 -15.65
N LEU A 583 -19.92 7.06 -14.55
CA LEU A 583 -20.45 5.71 -14.37
C LEU A 583 -21.57 5.67 -13.33
N GLN A 584 -22.48 4.71 -13.49
CA GLN A 584 -23.63 4.49 -12.62
C GLN A 584 -23.66 3.03 -12.13
N ASP A 585 -24.17 2.83 -10.92
CA ASP A 585 -24.35 1.50 -10.34
C ASP A 585 -25.34 0.65 -11.16
N GLY A 586 -25.13 -0.67 -11.17
CA GLY A 586 -25.94 -1.64 -11.92
C GLY A 586 -25.81 -1.58 -13.44
N LYS A 587 -24.90 -0.77 -14.00
CA LYS A 587 -24.68 -0.63 -15.45
C LYS A 587 -23.47 -1.39 -15.96
N THR A 588 -23.57 -1.84 -17.22
CA THR A 588 -22.46 -2.42 -17.98
C THR A 588 -21.88 -1.40 -18.95
N TYR A 589 -20.56 -1.31 -18.94
CA TYR A 589 -19.74 -0.47 -19.81
C TYR A 589 -18.78 -1.35 -20.62
N LYS A 590 -18.19 -0.78 -21.65
CA LYS A 590 -17.15 -1.42 -22.46
C LYS A 590 -16.01 -0.45 -22.74
N PHE A 591 -14.79 -0.97 -22.79
CA PHE A 591 -13.62 -0.20 -23.18
C PHE A 591 -12.73 -0.95 -24.17
N ARG A 592 -11.94 -0.18 -24.92
CA ARG A 592 -10.89 -0.68 -25.81
C ARG A 592 -9.68 0.26 -25.76
N THR A 593 -8.57 -0.19 -26.33
CA THR A 593 -7.26 0.44 -26.18
C THR A 593 -6.50 0.56 -27.49
N ASN A 594 -5.61 1.55 -27.57
CA ASN A 594 -4.66 1.76 -28.65
C ASN A 594 -3.37 2.40 -28.08
N ALA A 595 -2.20 1.97 -28.56
CA ALA A 595 -0.90 2.33 -27.99
C ALA A 595 -0.17 3.41 -28.81
N TYR A 596 0.68 4.18 -28.13
CA TYR A 596 1.58 5.18 -28.71
C TYR A 596 2.96 5.14 -28.05
N ASP A 597 4.03 5.04 -28.83
CA ASP A 597 5.43 4.89 -28.35
C ASP A 597 6.16 6.24 -28.09
N GLY A 598 5.53 7.36 -28.44
CA GLY A 598 6.16 8.71 -28.43
C GLY A 598 6.33 9.31 -29.83
N THR A 599 6.35 8.47 -30.86
CA THR A 599 6.56 8.78 -32.28
C THR A 599 5.40 8.28 -33.16
N HIS A 600 4.88 7.07 -32.89
CA HIS A 600 3.90 6.36 -33.70
C HIS A 600 2.78 5.74 -32.87
N TYR A 601 1.56 5.82 -33.40
CA TYR A 601 0.43 5.04 -32.92
C TYR A 601 0.45 3.63 -33.53
N ASN A 602 -0.06 2.65 -32.79
CA ASN A 602 -0.55 1.40 -33.38
C ASN A 602 -1.70 1.72 -34.36
N LEU A 603 -1.75 1.03 -35.50
CA LEU A 603 -2.74 1.23 -36.55
C LEU A 603 -4.15 0.69 -36.21
N SER A 604 -4.27 -0.18 -35.19
CA SER A 604 -5.54 -0.81 -34.80
C SER A 604 -5.95 -0.51 -33.36
N TRP A 605 -7.26 -0.43 -33.13
CA TRP A 605 -7.84 -0.50 -31.80
C TRP A 605 -8.03 -1.96 -31.40
N SER A 606 -7.80 -2.27 -30.12
CA SER A 606 -8.11 -3.59 -29.56
C SER A 606 -9.61 -3.89 -29.53
N SER A 607 -9.96 -5.15 -29.29
CA SER A 607 -11.35 -5.58 -29.14
C SER A 607 -11.99 -5.06 -27.85
N TRP A 608 -13.25 -4.66 -27.95
CA TRP A 608 -14.05 -4.20 -26.80
C TRP A 608 -14.06 -5.24 -25.67
N THR A 609 -13.78 -4.77 -24.46
CA THR A 609 -13.74 -5.52 -23.20
C THR A 609 -14.80 -4.94 -22.27
N HIS A 610 -15.65 -5.79 -21.68
CA HIS A 610 -16.82 -5.34 -20.90
C HIS A 610 -16.55 -5.35 -19.39
N PHE A 611 -17.15 -4.41 -18.68
CA PHE A 611 -17.15 -4.38 -17.23
C PHE A 611 -18.50 -3.91 -16.67
N VAL A 612 -18.89 -4.43 -15.51
CA VAL A 612 -20.10 -4.03 -14.79
C VAL A 612 -19.70 -3.28 -13.53
N VAL A 613 -20.36 -2.14 -13.30
CA VAL A 613 -20.25 -1.38 -12.06
C VAL A 613 -21.31 -1.88 -11.09
N ASP A 614 -20.85 -2.30 -9.92
CA ASP A 614 -21.64 -2.84 -8.83
C ASP A 614 -21.06 -2.29 -7.52
N THR A 615 -21.63 -1.21 -7.01
CA THR A 615 -21.20 -0.53 -5.77
C THR A 615 -22.03 -0.91 -4.55
N THR A 616 -22.98 -1.82 -4.71
CA THR A 616 -23.94 -2.17 -3.66
C THR A 616 -23.44 -3.39 -2.88
N ALA A 617 -23.02 -3.17 -1.63
CA ALA A 617 -22.55 -4.25 -0.78
C ALA A 617 -23.65 -5.26 -0.41
N PRO A 618 -23.33 -6.57 -0.29
CA PRO A 618 -24.24 -7.57 0.25
C PRO A 618 -24.78 -7.23 1.65
N GLU A 619 -25.95 -7.76 1.96
CA GLU A 619 -26.53 -7.68 3.30
C GLU A 619 -25.78 -8.57 4.32
N GLU A 620 -26.09 -8.36 5.60
CA GLU A 620 -25.60 -9.21 6.70
C GLU A 620 -26.05 -10.67 6.49
N PRO A 621 -25.20 -11.69 6.76
CA PRO A 621 -25.60 -13.09 6.63
C PRO A 621 -26.92 -13.43 7.33
N ALA A 622 -27.95 -13.78 6.56
CA ALA A 622 -29.31 -14.06 7.04
C ALA A 622 -29.39 -15.18 8.09
N SER A 623 -28.55 -16.23 8.00
CA SER A 623 -28.43 -17.22 9.08
C SER A 623 -27.04 -17.83 9.17
N ILE A 624 -26.66 -18.24 10.39
CA ILE A 624 -25.48 -19.07 10.67
C ILE A 624 -25.96 -20.18 11.61
N THR A 625 -25.57 -21.43 11.38
CA THR A 625 -25.90 -22.56 12.26
C THR A 625 -24.73 -23.53 12.39
N SER A 626 -24.53 -24.12 13.57
CA SER A 626 -23.52 -25.15 13.82
C SER A 626 -24.08 -26.21 14.77
N SER A 627 -23.90 -27.48 14.41
CA SER A 627 -24.31 -28.62 15.25
C SER A 627 -23.25 -29.00 16.29
N THR A 628 -21.97 -28.72 16.01
CA THR A 628 -20.87 -28.89 16.97
C THR A 628 -20.88 -27.81 18.03
N TYR A 629 -21.22 -26.57 17.65
CA TYR A 629 -21.21 -25.39 18.52
C TYR A 629 -22.52 -24.61 18.36
N PRO A 630 -23.61 -25.01 19.04
CA PRO A 630 -24.89 -24.33 18.89
C PRO A 630 -24.81 -22.88 19.37
N GLU A 631 -25.47 -21.97 18.65
CA GLU A 631 -25.44 -20.53 18.93
C GLU A 631 -25.80 -20.26 20.38
N ASN A 632 -24.97 -19.46 21.05
CA ASN A 632 -25.13 -19.03 22.43
C ASN A 632 -25.19 -20.17 23.47
N TRP A 633 -24.73 -21.38 23.12
CA TRP A 633 -24.77 -22.56 23.98
C TRP A 633 -23.47 -23.38 23.93
N GLY A 634 -23.43 -24.44 24.74
CA GLY A 634 -22.32 -25.38 24.84
C GLY A 634 -22.28 -26.42 23.73
N GLY A 635 -21.07 -26.71 23.24
CA GLY A 635 -20.77 -27.84 22.36
C GLY A 635 -19.26 -28.07 22.17
N GLY A 636 -18.90 -29.15 21.46
CA GLY A 636 -17.52 -29.50 21.13
C GLY A 636 -16.52 -29.41 22.29
N GLY A 637 -15.35 -28.83 22.02
CA GLY A 637 -14.29 -28.55 22.99
C GLY A 637 -13.05 -27.95 22.33
N ALA A 638 -12.01 -27.68 23.11
CA ALA A 638 -10.70 -27.25 22.63
C ALA A 638 -10.14 -28.21 21.57
N GLY A 639 -9.70 -27.69 20.43
CA GLY A 639 -9.11 -28.50 19.34
C GLY A 639 -10.11 -29.37 18.57
N ILE A 640 -11.42 -29.25 18.82
CA ILE A 640 -12.46 -29.91 18.05
C ILE A 640 -12.88 -29.00 16.89
N GLU A 641 -12.99 -29.54 15.68
CA GLU A 641 -13.46 -28.78 14.52
C GLU A 641 -15.00 -28.70 14.52
N GLY A 642 -15.55 -27.48 14.38
CA GLY A 642 -16.97 -27.25 14.19
C GLY A 642 -17.27 -26.73 12.79
N ARG A 643 -18.34 -27.23 12.17
CA ARG A 643 -18.84 -26.77 10.87
C ARG A 643 -19.97 -25.77 11.05
N PHE A 644 -19.84 -24.62 10.42
CA PHE A 644 -20.79 -23.52 10.43
C PHE A 644 -21.42 -23.40 9.04
N ASP A 645 -22.73 -23.63 8.95
CA ASP A 645 -23.54 -23.42 7.75
C ASP A 645 -24.05 -21.98 7.72
N VAL A 646 -23.85 -21.30 6.61
CA VAL A 646 -24.17 -19.88 6.41
C VAL A 646 -25.17 -19.73 5.28
N THR A 647 -26.27 -19.02 5.53
CA THR A 647 -27.16 -18.47 4.51
C THR A 647 -26.88 -16.98 4.41
N THR A 648 -26.48 -16.49 3.23
CA THR A 648 -26.04 -15.10 3.05
C THR A 648 -27.17 -14.08 3.03
N GLY A 649 -28.38 -14.47 2.63
CA GLY A 649 -29.49 -13.55 2.35
C GLY A 649 -29.45 -12.94 0.95
N ASP A 650 -28.24 -12.67 0.44
CA ASP A 650 -27.98 -12.34 -0.97
C ASP A 650 -28.29 -13.54 -1.89
N PRO A 651 -29.05 -13.38 -3.00
CA PRO A 651 -29.32 -14.44 -3.97
C PRO A 651 -28.12 -14.85 -4.84
N SER A 652 -27.02 -14.08 -4.84
CA SER A 652 -25.88 -14.29 -5.73
C SER A 652 -24.48 -13.92 -5.16
N PRO A 653 -24.18 -14.16 -3.86
CA PRO A 653 -22.91 -13.81 -3.22
C PRO A 653 -21.72 -14.52 -3.87
N TYR A 654 -20.50 -14.00 -3.80
CA TYR A 654 -19.33 -14.68 -4.36
C TYR A 654 -18.62 -15.57 -3.35
N GLU A 655 -18.40 -15.05 -2.14
CA GLU A 655 -17.75 -15.76 -1.04
C GLU A 655 -18.31 -15.31 0.32
N VAL A 656 -18.13 -16.16 1.33
CA VAL A 656 -18.32 -15.80 2.72
C VAL A 656 -16.94 -15.71 3.36
N GLN A 657 -16.66 -14.60 4.02
CA GLN A 657 -15.47 -14.40 4.83
C GLN A 657 -15.79 -14.68 6.30
N TYR A 658 -14.88 -15.37 7.00
CA TYR A 658 -15.02 -15.70 8.40
C TYR A 658 -13.72 -15.57 9.19
N ARG A 659 -13.81 -15.35 10.50
CA ARG A 659 -12.70 -15.41 11.46
C ARG A 659 -13.20 -15.81 12.84
N ILE A 660 -12.31 -16.28 13.72
CA ILE A 660 -12.61 -16.69 15.10
C ILE A 660 -11.82 -15.84 16.10
N ASP A 661 -12.47 -15.45 17.20
CA ASP A 661 -11.90 -14.72 18.35
C ASP A 661 -10.96 -13.52 18.03
N PRO A 662 -11.37 -12.55 17.18
CA PRO A 662 -10.59 -11.35 16.90
C PRO A 662 -10.54 -10.39 18.10
N TYR A 663 -9.54 -9.52 18.19
CA TYR A 663 -9.40 -8.49 19.22
C TYR A 663 -9.77 -7.10 18.69
N GLU A 664 -10.17 -6.17 19.56
CA GLU A 664 -10.51 -4.78 19.15
C GLU A 664 -9.32 -4.03 18.51
N ASP A 665 -8.08 -4.40 18.83
CA ASP A 665 -6.85 -3.83 18.26
C ASP A 665 -6.24 -4.65 17.11
N ASP A 666 -6.95 -5.66 16.61
CA ASP A 666 -6.58 -6.32 15.37
C ASP A 666 -6.86 -5.42 14.17
N PRO A 667 -5.97 -5.41 13.14
CA PRO A 667 -6.28 -4.80 11.85
C PRO A 667 -7.62 -5.28 11.28
N ALA A 668 -8.32 -4.42 10.55
CA ALA A 668 -9.66 -4.72 10.02
C ALA A 668 -9.69 -5.92 9.05
N ASP A 669 -8.55 -6.22 8.44
CA ASP A 669 -8.26 -7.35 7.55
C ASP A 669 -7.63 -8.56 8.27
N HIS A 670 -7.36 -8.49 9.57
CA HIS A 670 -6.75 -9.57 10.33
C HIS A 670 -7.66 -10.81 10.45
N GLY A 671 -7.06 -11.98 10.23
CA GLY A 671 -7.65 -13.29 10.55
C GLY A 671 -8.76 -13.77 9.61
N TRP A 672 -9.12 -13.01 8.58
CA TRP A 672 -10.18 -13.41 7.64
C TRP A 672 -9.72 -14.54 6.71
N ALA A 673 -10.50 -15.61 6.67
CA ALA A 673 -10.45 -16.65 5.66
C ALA A 673 -11.71 -16.59 4.77
N SER A 674 -11.60 -16.97 3.50
CA SER A 674 -12.72 -16.98 2.54
C SER A 674 -13.13 -18.40 2.18
N VAL A 675 -14.43 -18.69 2.20
CA VAL A 675 -15.04 -19.87 1.54
C VAL A 675 -15.95 -19.42 0.40
N ARG A 676 -15.82 -20.06 -0.76
CA ARG A 676 -16.65 -19.73 -1.93
C ARG A 676 -18.08 -20.23 -1.70
N THR A 677 -19.08 -19.43 -2.07
CA THR A 677 -20.47 -19.89 -2.10
C THR A 677 -20.65 -20.86 -3.28
N THR A 678 -21.16 -22.06 -3.03
CA THR A 678 -21.31 -23.09 -4.08
C THR A 678 -22.50 -24.00 -3.80
N THR A 679 -23.25 -24.33 -4.84
CA THR A 679 -24.22 -25.44 -4.74
C THR A 679 -23.48 -26.78 -4.57
N PRO A 680 -24.05 -27.78 -3.88
CA PRO A 680 -23.44 -29.11 -3.75
C PRO A 680 -23.19 -29.86 -5.08
N THR A 681 -23.79 -29.42 -6.18
CA THR A 681 -23.83 -30.13 -7.47
C THR A 681 -23.24 -29.35 -8.66
N ALA A 682 -22.91 -28.07 -8.50
CA ALA A 682 -22.31 -27.26 -9.57
C ALA A 682 -21.38 -26.18 -9.03
N ARG A 683 -20.35 -25.81 -9.81
CA ARG A 683 -19.44 -24.66 -9.59
C ARG A 683 -20.15 -23.29 -9.77
N ALA A 684 -21.46 -23.25 -9.62
CA ALA A 684 -22.27 -22.04 -9.63
C ALA A 684 -22.38 -21.48 -8.21
N VAL A 685 -22.42 -20.15 -8.12
CA VAL A 685 -22.72 -19.41 -6.90
C VAL A 685 -24.10 -19.81 -6.36
N ALA A 686 -24.21 -19.85 -5.02
CA ALA A 686 -25.42 -20.16 -4.28
C ALA A 686 -25.61 -19.15 -3.13
N PRO A 687 -26.81 -18.98 -2.55
CA PRO A 687 -27.01 -18.22 -1.31
C PRO A 687 -26.48 -18.93 -0.05
N GLU A 688 -25.91 -20.14 -0.18
CA GLU A 688 -25.31 -20.90 0.91
C GLU A 688 -23.79 -21.05 0.79
N ALA A 689 -23.14 -21.10 1.95
CA ALA A 689 -21.75 -21.53 2.14
C ALA A 689 -21.60 -22.30 3.46
N SER A 690 -20.46 -22.96 3.65
CA SER A 690 -20.09 -23.49 4.96
C SER A 690 -18.59 -23.31 5.18
N TYR A 691 -18.21 -23.01 6.41
CA TYR A 691 -16.81 -23.01 6.84
C TYR A 691 -16.61 -23.91 8.06
N THR A 692 -15.36 -24.20 8.40
CA THR A 692 -15.01 -24.81 9.67
C THR A 692 -14.13 -23.89 10.51
N ALA A 693 -14.31 -23.96 11.83
CA ALA A 693 -13.48 -23.27 12.80
C ALA A 693 -13.20 -24.19 14.00
N THR A 694 -12.00 -24.05 14.57
CA THR A 694 -11.49 -24.91 15.65
C THR A 694 -11.04 -24.01 16.80
N PRO A 695 -11.80 -23.93 17.91
CA PRO A 695 -11.41 -23.18 19.10
C PRO A 695 -10.09 -23.69 19.68
N ALA A 696 -9.18 -22.78 20.03
CA ALA A 696 -7.87 -23.15 20.59
C ALA A 696 -7.92 -23.55 22.08
N ALA A 697 -9.02 -23.27 22.77
CA ALA A 697 -9.23 -23.53 24.19
C ALA A 697 -10.69 -23.92 24.46
N ASP A 698 -10.98 -24.38 25.69
CA ASP A 698 -12.34 -24.44 26.22
C ASP A 698 -12.70 -23.07 26.79
N GLY A 699 -13.92 -22.59 26.58
CA GLY A 699 -14.28 -21.22 26.91
C GLY A 699 -15.45 -20.69 26.10
N ASN A 700 -15.65 -19.38 26.16
CA ASN A 700 -16.62 -18.70 25.31
C ASN A 700 -15.88 -18.09 24.12
N HIS A 701 -16.42 -18.28 22.92
CA HIS A 701 -15.82 -17.95 21.64
C HIS A 701 -16.82 -17.23 20.75
N VAL A 702 -16.33 -16.57 19.70
CA VAL A 702 -17.17 -15.98 18.65
C VAL A 702 -16.55 -16.21 17.27
N THR A 703 -17.37 -16.57 16.30
CA THR A 703 -17.00 -16.42 14.88
C THR A 703 -17.65 -15.17 14.30
N GLN A 704 -16.85 -14.35 13.63
CA GLN A 704 -17.33 -13.24 12.81
C GLN A 704 -17.45 -13.70 11.37
N THR A 705 -18.59 -13.44 10.74
CA THR A 705 -18.92 -13.89 9.38
C THR A 705 -19.49 -12.73 8.56
N ARG A 706 -19.08 -12.57 7.30
CA ARG A 706 -19.62 -11.55 6.38
C ARG A 706 -19.68 -12.06 4.94
N THR A 707 -20.62 -11.52 4.16
CA THR A 707 -20.80 -11.84 2.74
C THR A 707 -19.95 -10.92 1.86
N VAL A 708 -19.41 -11.42 0.74
CA VAL A 708 -18.69 -10.63 -0.27
C VAL A 708 -19.19 -10.99 -1.67
N ASP A 709 -19.42 -9.98 -2.51
CA ASP A 709 -19.91 -10.17 -3.89
C ASP A 709 -18.80 -10.36 -4.93
N ARG A 710 -19.19 -10.36 -6.22
CA ARG A 710 -18.28 -10.54 -7.36
C ARG A 710 -17.36 -9.35 -7.59
N ALA A 711 -17.84 -8.12 -7.36
CA ALA A 711 -17.06 -6.89 -7.47
C ALA A 711 -16.06 -6.71 -6.31
N GLY A 712 -16.32 -7.40 -5.20
CA GLY A 712 -15.54 -7.33 -3.98
C GLY A 712 -16.10 -6.33 -2.97
N ASN A 713 -17.37 -5.92 -3.07
CA ASN A 713 -17.99 -5.20 -1.95
C ASN A 713 -18.18 -6.16 -0.77
N VAL A 714 -17.94 -5.64 0.43
CA VAL A 714 -17.93 -6.41 1.67
C VAL A 714 -19.14 -6.01 2.51
N GLY A 715 -20.01 -6.97 2.80
CA GLY A 715 -21.21 -6.76 3.61
C GLY A 715 -20.92 -6.64 5.11
N PRO A 716 -21.95 -6.31 5.92
CA PRO A 716 -21.85 -6.26 7.37
C PRO A 716 -21.39 -7.58 8.01
N ILE A 717 -20.77 -7.48 9.19
CA ILE A 717 -20.34 -8.62 10.00
C ILE A 717 -21.48 -9.07 10.90
N ARG A 718 -21.76 -10.38 10.87
CA ARG A 718 -22.56 -11.09 11.87
C ARG A 718 -21.64 -11.80 12.86
N ASP A 719 -21.82 -11.51 14.15
CA ASP A 719 -21.21 -12.26 15.26
C ASP A 719 -22.03 -13.54 15.55
N TYR A 720 -21.34 -14.65 15.82
CA TYR A 720 -21.93 -15.92 16.25
C TYR A 720 -21.19 -16.45 17.49
N GLY A 721 -21.76 -16.19 18.67
CA GLY A 721 -21.18 -16.59 19.96
C GLY A 721 -21.50 -18.04 20.32
N PHE A 722 -20.60 -18.74 21.00
CA PHE A 722 -20.80 -20.11 21.50
C PHE A 722 -19.86 -20.45 22.66
N THR A 723 -20.08 -21.58 23.34
CA THR A 723 -19.21 -22.11 24.40
C THR A 723 -18.59 -23.44 23.96
N ALA A 724 -17.26 -23.51 23.93
CA ALA A 724 -16.50 -24.74 23.71
C ALA A 724 -16.28 -25.50 25.03
N GLY A 725 -16.62 -26.78 25.05
CA GLY A 725 -16.26 -27.72 26.13
C GLY A 725 -17.43 -28.22 26.99
N ASN A 726 -17.19 -29.34 27.68
CA ASN A 726 -18.17 -30.01 28.52
C ASN A 726 -18.31 -29.33 29.90
N ARG A 727 -19.25 -28.38 30.03
CA ARG A 727 -19.74 -27.89 31.33
C ARG A 727 -21.02 -28.61 31.74
N ASP A 728 -21.27 -28.71 33.04
CA ASP A 728 -22.57 -29.14 33.57
C ASP A 728 -23.57 -27.98 33.54
N TYR A 729 -24.20 -27.79 32.37
CA TYR A 729 -25.25 -26.79 32.16
C TYR A 729 -26.51 -27.03 33.02
N ASN A 730 -26.63 -28.21 33.66
CA ASN A 730 -27.75 -28.60 34.52
C ASN A 730 -27.40 -28.53 36.02
N ARG A 731 -26.24 -27.95 36.37
CA ARG A 731 -25.85 -27.74 37.78
C ARG A 731 -26.93 -26.96 38.53
N ALA A 732 -27.12 -27.28 39.81
CA ALA A 732 -28.04 -26.53 40.67
C ALA A 732 -27.65 -25.03 40.71
N GLN A 733 -28.66 -24.17 40.62
CA GLN A 733 -28.50 -22.73 40.74
C GLN A 733 -28.29 -22.33 42.21
N LYS A 734 -27.43 -21.32 42.39
CA LYS A 734 -27.13 -20.67 43.68
C LYS A 734 -27.85 -19.33 43.83
N ILE A 735 -28.31 -18.74 42.74
CA ILE A 735 -29.08 -17.50 42.70
C ILE A 735 -30.40 -17.81 42.00
N ASP A 736 -31.50 -17.54 42.70
CA ASP A 736 -32.85 -17.64 42.20
C ASP A 736 -33.70 -16.55 42.88
N ILE A 737 -33.80 -15.39 42.22
CA ILE A 737 -34.66 -14.28 42.66
C ILE A 737 -35.86 -14.22 41.74
N LYS A 738 -37.02 -14.64 42.23
CA LYS A 738 -38.29 -14.50 41.51
C LYS A 738 -38.66 -13.02 41.39
N LEU A 739 -38.95 -12.56 40.18
CA LEU A 739 -39.22 -11.16 39.84
C LEU A 739 -40.73 -10.91 39.68
N PRO A 740 -41.23 -9.72 40.08
CA PRO A 740 -42.58 -9.30 39.75
C PRO A 740 -42.69 -8.98 38.25
N GLN A 741 -43.93 -8.92 37.73
CA GLN A 741 -44.15 -8.36 36.40
C GLN A 741 -43.87 -6.84 36.40
N PRO A 742 -43.21 -6.29 35.37
CA PRO A 742 -42.97 -4.86 35.25
C PRO A 742 -44.24 -4.00 35.35
N ASP A 743 -44.19 -2.96 36.20
CA ASP A 743 -45.20 -1.92 36.30
C ASP A 743 -44.87 -0.81 35.30
N LEU A 744 -45.32 -0.97 34.05
CA LEU A 744 -45.12 0.01 32.96
C LEU A 744 -45.75 1.39 33.23
N THR A 745 -46.52 1.54 34.33
CA THR A 745 -47.10 2.82 34.76
C THR A 745 -46.34 3.47 35.93
N SER A 746 -45.34 2.79 36.48
CA SER A 746 -44.47 3.36 37.50
C SER A 746 -43.57 4.44 36.89
N ASP A 747 -43.44 5.53 37.63
CA ASP A 747 -42.62 6.70 37.30
C ASP A 747 -41.91 7.18 38.57
N ALA A 748 -41.03 6.34 39.12
CA ALA A 748 -40.25 6.68 40.30
C ALA A 748 -39.37 7.92 40.04
N ALA A 749 -39.15 8.71 41.09
CA ALA A 749 -38.23 9.83 41.04
C ALA A 749 -36.81 9.33 40.73
N ALA A 750 -36.13 9.96 39.78
CA ALA A 750 -34.77 9.58 39.43
C ALA A 750 -33.77 9.84 40.57
N TYR A 751 -34.04 10.84 41.39
CA TYR A 751 -33.08 11.37 42.35
C TYR A 751 -33.74 11.51 43.73
N LEU A 752 -32.98 11.18 44.77
CA LEU A 752 -33.34 11.47 46.16
C LEU A 752 -32.39 12.54 46.68
N ASN A 753 -32.94 13.72 47.01
CA ASN A 753 -32.22 14.81 47.69
C ASN A 753 -32.60 14.89 49.18
N GLU A 754 -32.86 13.73 49.78
CA GLU A 754 -33.27 13.63 51.18
C GLU A 754 -32.11 14.02 52.11
N PRO A 755 -32.38 14.71 53.23
CA PRO A 755 -31.32 15.14 54.16
C PRO A 755 -30.54 13.96 54.75
N GLN A 756 -29.22 13.97 54.58
CA GLN A 756 -28.32 12.96 55.13
C GLN A 756 -27.42 13.56 56.22
N ARG A 757 -26.79 12.70 57.03
CA ARG A 757 -25.72 13.13 57.93
C ARG A 757 -24.44 13.34 57.13
N ILE A 758 -23.72 14.43 57.40
CA ILE A 758 -22.37 14.61 56.87
C ILE A 758 -21.46 13.48 57.40
N ALA A 759 -20.67 12.86 56.53
CA ALA A 759 -19.81 11.74 56.92
C ALA A 759 -18.85 12.13 58.04
N GLY A 760 -18.85 11.36 59.13
CA GLY A 760 -18.03 11.65 60.30
C GLY A 760 -18.46 12.86 61.13
N TRP A 761 -19.61 13.50 60.87
CA TRP A 761 -20.10 14.66 61.61
C TRP A 761 -20.84 14.27 62.89
N LYS A 762 -20.25 14.51 64.06
CA LYS A 762 -20.84 14.23 65.38
C LYS A 762 -20.09 15.00 66.47
N GLN A 763 -20.57 14.91 67.71
CA GLN A 763 -19.89 15.53 68.85
C GLN A 763 -18.40 15.13 68.93
N GLY A 764 -17.53 16.13 68.86
CA GLY A 764 -16.07 15.99 68.99
C GLY A 764 -15.31 15.53 67.74
N SER A 765 -15.97 15.25 66.60
CA SER A 765 -15.30 14.56 65.48
C SER A 765 -14.37 15.42 64.63
N SER A 766 -14.59 16.73 64.61
CA SER A 766 -13.75 17.72 63.91
C SER A 766 -13.54 18.97 64.76
N SER A 767 -13.48 18.83 66.10
CA SER A 767 -13.29 19.97 67.00
C SER A 767 -11.99 20.70 66.71
N ARG A 768 -12.03 22.03 66.75
CA ARG A 768 -10.86 22.91 66.60
C ARG A 768 -10.72 23.73 67.87
N THR A 769 -9.52 23.73 68.44
CA THR A 769 -9.15 24.56 69.60
C THR A 769 -8.02 25.49 69.19
N LEU A 770 -8.12 26.75 69.58
CA LEU A 770 -7.08 27.76 69.46
C LEU A 770 -6.79 28.34 70.84
N SER A 771 -5.52 28.49 71.19
CA SER A 771 -5.09 29.10 72.45
C SER A 771 -3.96 30.10 72.21
N LYS A 772 -4.11 31.34 72.70
CA LYS A 772 -3.13 32.45 72.59
C LYS A 772 -3.43 33.46 73.71
N GLY A 773 -2.42 34.05 74.34
CA GLY A 773 -2.62 35.18 75.25
C GLY A 773 -3.40 34.93 76.54
N GLY A 774 -3.46 33.69 77.04
CA GLY A 774 -4.35 33.32 78.16
C GLY A 774 -5.80 33.09 77.72
N GLU A 775 -6.10 33.20 76.43
CA GLU A 775 -7.39 32.87 75.85
C GLU A 775 -7.36 31.48 75.23
N THR A 776 -8.47 30.75 75.36
CA THR A 776 -8.70 29.50 74.64
C THR A 776 -10.12 29.49 74.08
N VAL A 777 -10.25 29.19 72.78
CA VAL A 777 -11.54 29.01 72.13
C VAL A 777 -11.61 27.63 71.49
N THR A 778 -12.66 26.88 71.80
CA THR A 778 -12.92 25.54 71.24
C THR A 778 -14.28 25.49 70.55
N ILE A 779 -14.27 25.24 69.24
CA ILE A 779 -15.47 25.00 68.43
C ILE A 779 -15.61 23.50 68.15
N THR A 780 -16.77 22.94 68.46
CA THR A 780 -17.07 21.50 68.40
C THR A 780 -18.34 21.24 67.60
N PRO A 781 -18.31 20.48 66.48
CA PRO A 781 -19.53 20.03 65.80
C PRO A 781 -20.45 19.25 66.72
N LYS A 782 -21.76 19.31 66.48
CA LYS A 782 -22.78 18.51 67.17
C LYS A 782 -23.57 17.69 66.16
N ASP A 783 -24.10 16.56 66.63
CA ASP A 783 -25.00 15.71 65.83
C ASP A 783 -26.45 16.23 65.83
N GLU A 784 -26.86 16.95 66.88
CA GLU A 784 -28.21 17.49 67.09
C GLU A 784 -28.19 18.76 67.94
N ARG A 785 -29.27 19.54 67.87
CA ARG A 785 -29.46 20.79 68.63
C ARG A 785 -30.00 20.52 70.04
N SER A 786 -29.44 21.21 71.03
CA SER A 786 -29.83 21.06 72.44
C SER A 786 -31.19 21.72 72.76
N LEU A 787 -31.86 21.17 73.78
CA LEU A 787 -33.11 21.74 74.31
C LEU A 787 -32.95 23.19 74.83
N ALA A 788 -31.72 23.59 75.22
CA ALA A 788 -31.45 24.93 75.74
C ALA A 788 -31.49 25.98 74.62
N GLY A 789 -30.68 25.81 73.57
CA GLY A 789 -30.71 26.70 72.40
C GLY A 789 -32.07 26.71 71.72
N THR A 790 -32.75 25.56 71.65
CA THR A 790 -34.10 25.46 71.06
C THR A 790 -35.16 26.27 71.81
N ARG A 791 -35.21 26.19 73.15
CA ARG A 791 -36.18 26.98 73.95
C ARG A 791 -36.01 28.48 73.72
N LYS A 792 -34.77 28.93 73.51
CA LYS A 792 -34.40 30.33 73.31
C LYS A 792 -34.81 30.83 71.92
N ALA A 793 -34.51 30.10 70.86
CA ALA A 793 -35.00 30.38 69.51
C ALA A 793 -36.54 30.35 69.44
N ALA A 794 -37.19 29.35 70.03
CA ALA A 794 -38.66 29.27 70.07
C ALA A 794 -39.30 30.46 70.80
N LYS A 795 -38.71 30.93 71.91
CA LYS A 795 -39.16 32.14 72.63
C LYS A 795 -39.02 33.40 71.74
N LYS A 796 -37.87 33.57 71.07
CA LYS A 796 -37.63 34.72 70.18
C LYS A 796 -38.52 34.71 68.94
N LEU A 797 -38.77 33.54 68.35
CA LEU A 797 -39.74 33.38 67.25
C LEU A 797 -41.16 33.77 67.69
N ALA A 798 -41.59 33.39 68.89
CA ALA A 798 -42.88 33.79 69.46
C ALA A 798 -42.97 35.29 69.79
N GLU A 799 -41.85 35.94 70.16
CA GLU A 799 -41.74 37.40 70.30
C GLU A 799 -41.84 38.09 68.93
N ARG A 800 -41.16 37.58 67.89
CA ARG A 800 -41.21 38.07 66.51
C ARG A 800 -42.63 38.07 65.95
N SER A 801 -43.36 36.95 66.05
CA SER A 801 -44.74 36.82 65.56
C SER A 801 -45.73 37.80 66.21
N ARG A 802 -45.36 38.41 67.34
CA ARG A 802 -46.17 39.43 68.04
C ARG A 802 -45.81 40.87 67.69
N MET A 803 -44.63 41.13 67.11
CA MET A 803 -44.09 42.49 66.95
C MET A 803 -43.92 42.96 65.50
N LEU A 804 -44.07 42.10 64.48
CA LEU A 804 -43.91 42.47 63.05
C LEU A 804 -42.58 43.20 62.74
N ALA A 805 -41.50 42.86 63.45
CA ALA A 805 -40.19 43.50 63.28
C ALA A 805 -39.60 43.16 61.89
N PRO A 806 -39.34 44.15 61.00
CA PRO A 806 -38.85 43.87 59.64
C PRO A 806 -37.37 43.48 59.55
N SER A 807 -36.61 43.64 60.64
CA SER A 807 -35.14 43.56 60.67
C SER A 807 -34.61 42.24 61.25
N TYR A 808 -35.39 41.15 61.24
CA TYR A 808 -34.96 39.84 61.71
C TYR A 808 -34.52 38.96 60.53
N PRO A 809 -33.24 38.54 60.44
CA PRO A 809 -32.77 37.63 59.40
C PRO A 809 -33.40 36.24 59.55
N ASP A 810 -34.24 35.86 58.58
CA ASP A 810 -34.83 34.53 58.54
C ASP A 810 -33.78 33.45 58.19
N PRO A 811 -33.91 32.22 58.72
CA PRO A 811 -33.09 31.08 58.30
C PRO A 811 -33.17 30.85 56.79
N VAL A 812 -32.02 30.66 56.13
CA VAL A 812 -31.92 30.51 54.67
C VAL A 812 -32.44 29.16 54.18
N VAL A 813 -32.38 28.12 55.03
CA VAL A 813 -32.97 26.80 54.80
C VAL A 813 -34.38 26.79 55.38
N THR A 814 -35.37 26.51 54.53
CA THR A 814 -36.80 26.53 54.89
C THR A 814 -37.44 25.15 55.01
N GLY A 815 -36.67 24.09 54.76
CA GLY A 815 -37.12 22.70 54.88
C GLY A 815 -37.56 22.33 56.31
N SER A 816 -38.54 21.43 56.44
CA SER A 816 -39.04 20.95 57.73
C SER A 816 -38.01 20.19 58.57
N TRP A 817 -36.92 19.71 57.93
CA TRP A 817 -35.77 19.05 58.56
C TRP A 817 -34.76 20.02 59.19
N CYS A 818 -34.87 21.32 58.90
CA CYS A 818 -34.00 22.37 59.40
C CYS A 818 -34.83 23.53 59.97
N GLN A 819 -35.24 23.37 61.22
CA GLN A 819 -36.04 24.31 61.99
C GLN A 819 -35.30 24.67 63.28
N PRO A 820 -34.69 25.86 63.41
CA PRO A 820 -33.99 26.30 64.62
C PRO A 820 -34.82 26.24 65.92
N SER A 821 -36.14 26.16 65.82
CA SER A 821 -37.08 26.02 66.93
C SER A 821 -37.35 24.57 67.38
N LEU A 822 -36.66 23.56 66.83
CA LEU A 822 -36.73 22.14 67.22
C LEU A 822 -35.43 21.64 67.91
N SER A 823 -35.47 20.49 68.59
CA SER A 823 -34.35 19.93 69.38
C SER A 823 -34.26 18.40 69.28
N GLY A 824 -33.08 17.84 69.53
CA GLY A 824 -32.84 16.40 69.61
C GLY A 824 -33.01 15.70 68.25
N GLU A 825 -33.58 14.49 68.26
CA GLU A 825 -33.87 13.70 67.05
C GLU A 825 -34.65 14.46 65.95
N ALA A 826 -35.44 15.47 66.32
CA ALA A 826 -36.19 16.32 65.40
C ALA A 826 -35.37 17.46 64.76
N GLN A 827 -34.14 17.71 65.25
CA GLN A 827 -33.23 18.72 64.70
C GLN A 827 -31.77 18.28 64.74
N LYS A 828 -31.38 17.57 63.70
CA LYS A 828 -30.03 17.01 63.50
C LYS A 828 -29.17 17.89 62.61
N SER A 829 -27.85 17.74 62.74
CA SER A 829 -26.90 18.25 61.75
C SER A 829 -27.03 17.42 60.48
N LEU A 830 -27.56 18.02 59.43
CA LEU A 830 -27.95 17.37 58.18
C LEU A 830 -27.58 18.23 56.97
N ILE A 831 -27.48 17.56 55.81
CA ILE A 831 -27.09 18.17 54.54
C ILE A 831 -27.92 17.59 53.40
N THR A 832 -28.30 18.43 52.44
CA THR A 832 -28.79 18.08 51.10
C THR A 832 -27.74 18.54 50.07
N ARG A 833 -27.92 18.27 48.77
CA ARG A 833 -26.99 18.71 47.73
C ARG A 833 -26.81 20.23 47.63
N ASN A 834 -27.72 21.03 48.22
CA ASN A 834 -27.75 22.49 48.12
C ASN A 834 -27.94 23.22 49.46
N GLU A 835 -28.23 22.51 50.56
CA GLU A 835 -28.56 23.11 51.85
C GLU A 835 -27.88 22.33 52.99
N ALA A 836 -27.10 22.99 53.83
CA ALA A 836 -26.57 22.44 55.07
C ALA A 836 -27.22 23.12 56.28
N CYS A 837 -27.52 22.33 57.31
CA CYS A 837 -28.04 22.78 58.59
C CYS A 837 -27.24 22.09 59.68
N VAL A 838 -26.30 22.81 60.30
CA VAL A 838 -25.32 22.22 61.23
C VAL A 838 -25.23 22.99 62.53
N PHE A 839 -24.89 22.27 63.59
CA PHE A 839 -24.81 22.80 64.95
C PHE A 839 -23.41 22.65 65.54
N TYR A 840 -23.01 23.61 66.36
CA TYR A 840 -21.73 23.61 67.08
C TYR A 840 -21.90 24.09 68.52
N ASP A 841 -21.04 23.61 69.41
CA ASP A 841 -20.76 24.26 70.70
C ASP A 841 -19.44 25.06 70.56
N LEU A 842 -19.49 26.36 70.83
CA LEU A 842 -18.33 27.25 70.96
C LEU A 842 -18.12 27.54 72.44
N ASN A 843 -16.96 27.18 72.97
CA ASN A 843 -16.56 27.51 74.35
C ASN A 843 -15.37 28.47 74.31
N TYR A 844 -15.51 29.61 74.97
CA TYR A 844 -14.47 30.63 75.21
C TYR A 844 -14.04 30.56 76.68
N GLU A 845 -12.74 30.60 76.91
CA GLU A 845 -12.08 30.60 78.21
C GLU A 845 -11.04 31.73 78.23
N LYS A 846 -11.06 32.55 79.28
CA LYS A 846 -10.12 33.67 79.51
C LYS A 846 -9.45 33.50 80.87
N GLU A 847 -8.15 33.27 80.86
CA GLU A 847 -7.27 33.27 82.03
C GLU A 847 -6.63 34.65 82.21
N TYR A 848 -6.79 35.24 83.39
CA TYR A 848 -6.16 36.52 83.72
C TYR A 848 -4.91 36.32 84.57
N TYR A 849 -3.83 37.03 84.24
CA TYR A 849 -2.53 36.89 84.91
C TYR A 849 -2.03 38.21 85.49
N LEU A 850 -1.45 38.17 86.69
CA LEU A 850 -0.73 39.29 87.29
C LEU A 850 0.71 38.87 87.60
N ASN A 851 1.68 39.49 86.92
CA ASN A 851 3.11 39.19 87.05
C ASN A 851 3.44 37.69 86.85
N GLY A 852 2.73 37.00 85.94
CA GLY A 852 2.91 35.57 85.66
C GLY A 852 2.18 34.60 86.61
N VAL A 853 1.33 35.11 87.51
CA VAL A 853 0.46 34.27 88.36
C VAL A 853 -1.00 34.42 87.89
N LYS A 854 -1.68 33.30 87.62
CA LYS A 854 -3.11 33.26 87.28
C LYS A 854 -3.95 33.76 88.47
N ILE A 855 -4.76 34.80 88.24
CA ILE A 855 -5.59 35.45 89.27
C ILE A 855 -7.08 35.22 89.08
N ALA A 856 -7.53 34.96 87.86
CA ALA A 856 -8.92 34.62 87.53
C ALA A 856 -8.96 33.72 86.27
N GLU A 857 -10.09 33.05 86.10
CA GLU A 857 -10.42 32.15 84.98
C GLU A 857 -11.92 32.28 84.79
N HIS A 858 -12.34 32.59 83.56
CA HIS A 858 -13.75 32.76 83.22
C HIS A 858 -14.09 32.08 81.91
N HIS A 859 -15.31 31.56 81.81
CA HIS A 859 -15.80 30.83 80.65
C HIS A 859 -17.16 31.34 80.16
N ALA A 860 -17.34 31.28 78.84
CA ALA A 860 -18.64 31.40 78.20
C ALA A 860 -18.83 30.32 77.13
N GLY A 861 -20.03 29.75 77.09
CA GLY A 861 -20.44 28.72 76.14
C GLY A 861 -21.60 29.20 75.29
N PHE A 862 -21.49 29.00 73.97
CA PHE A 862 -22.50 29.37 72.98
C PHE A 862 -22.87 28.13 72.15
N GLU A 863 -24.16 27.86 72.02
CA GLU A 863 -24.67 26.94 71.01
C GLU A 863 -24.93 27.72 69.71
N ILE A 864 -24.23 27.35 68.65
CA ILE A 864 -24.31 27.97 67.32
C ILE A 864 -25.12 27.06 66.40
N ALA A 865 -26.12 27.64 65.74
CA ALA A 865 -26.72 27.07 64.54
C ALA A 865 -26.18 27.79 63.32
N PHE A 866 -25.71 27.05 62.32
CA PHE A 866 -25.15 27.58 61.09
C PHE A 866 -25.79 26.90 59.89
N GLN A 867 -26.16 27.69 58.89
CA GLN A 867 -26.76 27.21 57.66
C GLN A 867 -25.98 27.74 56.46
N VAL A 868 -25.80 26.89 55.46
CA VAL A 868 -25.22 27.24 54.16
C VAL A 868 -26.20 26.82 53.09
N LYS A 869 -26.47 27.69 52.13
CA LYS A 869 -27.37 27.44 51.01
C LYS A 869 -26.78 27.92 49.70
N THR A 870 -26.71 27.02 48.72
CA THR A 870 -26.23 27.29 47.36
C THR A 870 -27.38 27.16 46.37
N ASP A 871 -27.35 27.93 45.27
CA ASP A 871 -28.16 27.60 44.10
C ASP A 871 -27.37 26.74 43.12
N ARG A 872 -28.03 25.78 42.49
CA ARG A 872 -27.42 24.93 41.44
C ARG A 872 -27.47 25.59 40.05
N HIS A 873 -28.11 26.75 39.92
CA HIS A 873 -28.21 27.53 38.68
C HIS A 873 -27.67 28.96 38.82
N ASP A 874 -27.11 29.33 39.98
CA ASP A 874 -26.37 30.57 40.15
C ASP A 874 -25.16 30.40 41.09
N GLY A 875 -24.26 31.39 41.08
CA GLY A 875 -23.03 31.39 41.90
C GLY A 875 -23.22 31.85 43.35
N THR A 876 -24.45 32.02 43.84
CA THR A 876 -24.74 32.61 45.15
C THR A 876 -24.62 31.59 46.26
N ILE A 877 -23.93 31.99 47.34
CA ILE A 877 -23.75 31.17 48.53
C ILE A 877 -24.23 31.99 49.73
N LYS A 878 -25.40 31.65 50.27
CA LYS A 878 -26.01 32.34 51.40
C LYS A 878 -25.66 31.61 52.69
N THR A 879 -25.28 32.37 53.71
CA THR A 879 -25.04 31.85 55.05
C THR A 879 -25.96 32.52 56.06
N TRP A 880 -26.36 31.75 57.07
CA TRP A 880 -27.12 32.23 58.22
C TRP A 880 -26.52 31.64 59.49
N ILE A 881 -26.45 32.46 60.54
CA ILE A 881 -25.93 32.07 61.84
C ILE A 881 -26.90 32.49 62.95
N GLU A 882 -26.97 31.70 64.01
CA GLU A 882 -27.67 32.04 65.25
C GLU A 882 -26.82 31.60 66.45
N MET A 883 -26.53 32.54 67.34
CA MET A 883 -25.71 32.36 68.54
C MET A 883 -26.58 32.43 69.79
N ASN A 884 -26.55 31.35 70.57
CA ASN A 884 -27.26 31.27 71.83
C ASN A 884 -26.28 31.04 72.98
N PRO A 885 -25.95 32.04 73.83
CA PRO A 885 -25.23 31.75 75.07
C PRO A 885 -26.04 30.78 75.92
N VAL A 886 -25.36 29.72 76.37
CA VAL A 886 -25.83 28.63 77.22
C VAL A 886 -25.12 28.61 78.58
N TYR A 887 -23.93 29.22 78.67
CA TYR A 887 -23.12 29.36 79.89
C TYR A 887 -22.37 30.69 79.86
N ASN A 888 -22.25 31.38 81.00
CA ASN A 888 -21.36 32.55 81.15
C ASN A 888 -21.09 32.77 82.66
N ASP A 889 -19.87 32.53 83.12
CA ASP A 889 -19.45 32.74 84.53
C ASP A 889 -18.67 34.06 84.76
N PHE A 890 -18.44 34.86 83.71
CA PHE A 890 -17.82 36.16 83.84
C PHE A 890 -18.62 37.05 84.82
N PRO A 891 -17.98 38.00 85.53
CA PRO A 891 -18.68 38.94 86.42
C PRO A 891 -19.62 39.88 85.65
N GLY A 892 -20.50 40.59 86.36
CA GLY A 892 -21.61 41.38 85.77
C GLY A 892 -21.25 42.65 84.99
N ASP A 893 -20.14 42.65 84.23
CA ASP A 893 -19.76 43.69 83.28
C ASP A 893 -20.58 43.57 81.99
N GLU A 894 -20.91 44.67 81.33
CA GLU A 894 -21.78 44.65 80.13
C GLU A 894 -21.06 44.08 78.90
N ARG A 895 -19.72 44.15 78.86
CA ARG A 895 -18.88 43.64 77.77
C ARG A 895 -17.97 42.50 78.23
N SER A 896 -18.52 41.60 79.05
CA SER A 896 -17.80 40.41 79.53
C SER A 896 -17.34 39.47 78.42
N VAL A 897 -18.17 39.27 77.39
CA VAL A 897 -17.80 38.51 76.20
C VAL A 897 -18.40 39.20 74.99
N LEU A 898 -17.58 39.43 73.97
CA LEU A 898 -18.01 40.10 72.75
C LEU A 898 -17.41 39.44 71.51
N PHE A 899 -18.18 39.44 70.43
CA PHE A 899 -17.78 39.03 69.08
C PHE A 899 -17.99 40.19 68.08
N GLY A 900 -17.91 41.43 68.56
CA GLY A 900 -18.25 42.63 67.80
C GLY A 900 -18.44 43.85 68.70
N ASP A 901 -19.55 44.59 68.51
CA ASP A 901 -19.93 45.81 69.27
C ASP A 901 -18.85 46.93 69.26
N GLY A 902 -18.23 47.17 68.11
CA GLY A 902 -17.31 48.30 67.90
C GLY A 902 -15.93 48.14 68.55
N ASN A 903 -15.64 46.99 69.14
CA ASN A 903 -14.26 46.59 69.44
C ASN A 903 -13.51 46.31 68.12
N PRO A 904 -12.23 46.73 67.97
CA PRO A 904 -11.50 46.62 66.70
C PRO A 904 -10.92 45.23 66.40
N ILE A 905 -10.98 44.28 67.34
CA ILE A 905 -10.40 42.94 67.24
C ILE A 905 -11.50 41.87 67.28
N ALA A 906 -12.51 42.05 68.14
CA ALA A 906 -13.63 41.14 68.30
C ALA A 906 -14.52 41.07 67.05
N HIS A 907 -14.74 39.87 66.51
CA HIS A 907 -15.60 39.68 65.33
C HIS A 907 -16.18 38.27 65.23
N ILE A 908 -17.24 38.11 64.44
CA ILE A 908 -17.69 36.82 63.89
C ILE A 908 -18.28 37.05 62.50
N ASP A 909 -17.64 36.49 61.49
CA ASP A 909 -17.90 36.78 60.08
C ASP A 909 -18.03 35.51 59.24
N SER A 910 -18.76 35.60 58.14
CA SER A 910 -18.86 34.52 57.16
C SER A 910 -17.64 34.55 56.24
N MET A 911 -17.07 33.40 55.91
CA MET A 911 -15.90 33.33 55.04
C MET A 911 -16.02 32.27 53.94
N CYS A 912 -15.81 32.71 52.71
CA CYS A 912 -15.64 31.89 51.53
C CYS A 912 -14.14 31.75 51.26
N PHE A 913 -13.56 30.58 51.57
CA PHE A 913 -12.13 30.36 51.49
C PHE A 913 -11.70 29.91 50.09
N SER A 914 -11.82 30.83 49.13
CA SER A 914 -11.27 30.65 47.78
C SER A 914 -11.00 32.02 47.15
N GLY A 915 -9.94 32.10 46.33
CA GLY A 915 -9.71 33.26 45.47
C GLY A 915 -10.75 33.44 44.35
N ALA A 916 -11.72 32.53 44.26
CA ALA A 916 -12.84 32.55 43.31
C ALA A 916 -14.14 33.14 43.91
N CYS A 917 -14.10 33.64 45.14
CA CYS A 917 -15.22 34.37 45.72
C CYS A 917 -15.12 35.85 45.27
N GLU A 918 -16.21 36.45 44.80
CA GLU A 918 -16.29 37.82 44.31
C GLU A 918 -15.87 38.80 45.43
N GLY A 919 -14.78 39.54 45.23
CA GLY A 919 -14.20 40.42 46.25
C GLY A 919 -13.07 39.79 47.09
N ALA A 920 -12.71 38.52 46.86
CA ALA A 920 -11.68 37.83 47.63
C ALA A 920 -10.31 38.56 47.63
N THR A 921 -9.71 38.67 48.80
CA THR A 921 -8.36 39.19 49.04
C THR A 921 -7.53 38.12 49.75
N ASP A 922 -6.25 37.95 49.38
CA ASP A 922 -5.37 36.89 49.91
C ASP A 922 -5.99 35.48 49.87
N GLY A 923 -6.76 35.19 48.82
CA GLY A 923 -7.38 33.89 48.57
C GLY A 923 -8.66 33.60 49.39
N ARG A 924 -9.26 34.60 50.02
CA ARG A 924 -10.51 34.47 50.79
C ARG A 924 -11.41 35.70 50.66
N ASP A 925 -12.71 35.49 50.68
CA ASP A 925 -13.72 36.54 50.84
C ASP A 925 -14.34 36.45 52.23
N VAL A 926 -14.27 37.54 53.01
CA VAL A 926 -14.80 37.65 54.36
C VAL A 926 -15.93 38.67 54.33
N GLN A 927 -17.12 38.25 54.75
CA GLN A 927 -18.34 39.05 54.73
C GLN A 927 -18.94 39.09 56.13
N ASN A 928 -19.05 40.29 56.69
CA ASN A 928 -19.71 40.51 57.97
C ASN A 928 -21.17 40.06 57.88
N PHE A 929 -21.63 39.34 58.91
CA PHE A 929 -23.05 39.02 59.02
C PHE A 929 -23.85 40.28 59.38
N ASP A 930 -24.96 40.51 58.68
CA ASP A 930 -25.95 41.52 59.06
C ASP A 930 -26.75 41.01 60.26
N PHE A 931 -26.33 41.38 61.47
CA PHE A 931 -26.84 40.83 62.72
C PHE A 931 -28.07 41.56 63.27
N TYR A 932 -29.04 40.77 63.74
CA TYR A 932 -30.09 41.16 64.67
C TYR A 932 -29.79 40.61 66.06
N GLY A 933 -29.74 41.51 67.04
CA GLY A 933 -29.19 41.25 68.37
C GLY A 933 -27.88 42.00 68.55
N ASP A 934 -27.45 42.17 69.80
CA ASP A 934 -26.11 42.68 70.09
C ASP A 934 -25.10 41.52 70.01
N LEU A 935 -23.82 41.82 69.82
CA LEU A 935 -22.71 40.87 69.85
C LEU A 935 -21.89 40.99 71.13
N SER A 936 -22.36 41.76 72.12
CA SER A 936 -21.86 41.78 73.49
C SER A 936 -22.79 41.01 74.43
N TRP A 937 -22.25 40.36 75.47
CA TRP A 937 -23.04 39.66 76.49
C TRP A 937 -22.53 39.93 77.90
N LYS A 938 -23.47 40.33 78.77
CA LYS A 938 -23.23 40.58 80.19
C LYS A 938 -23.01 39.28 80.97
N GLY A 939 -21.92 39.23 81.75
CA GLY A 939 -21.60 38.11 82.62
C GLY A 939 -22.60 37.90 83.76
N GLY A 940 -22.70 36.66 84.26
CA GLY A 940 -23.64 36.28 85.31
C GLY A 940 -23.04 36.04 86.70
N GLY A 941 -21.75 35.68 86.78
CA GLY A 941 -21.04 35.38 88.03
C GLY A 941 -21.52 34.16 88.83
N ASP A 942 -22.66 33.55 88.49
CA ASP A 942 -23.26 32.40 89.21
C ASP A 942 -23.47 31.15 88.33
N SER A 943 -22.75 31.07 87.21
CA SER A 943 -22.84 30.04 86.14
C SER A 943 -24.13 30.03 85.30
N ASN A 944 -25.12 30.88 85.59
CA ASN A 944 -26.22 31.16 84.66
C ASN A 944 -25.95 32.45 83.88
N PRO A 945 -26.13 32.48 82.54
CA PRO A 945 -25.99 33.71 81.77
C PRO A 945 -27.11 34.71 82.15
N VAL A 946 -26.73 35.81 82.83
CA VAL A 946 -27.65 36.88 83.22
C VAL A 946 -28.19 37.61 81.99
N ASP A 947 -27.33 37.87 81.00
CA ASP A 947 -27.81 38.17 79.66
C ASP A 947 -27.96 36.89 78.84
N SER A 948 -29.22 36.56 78.54
CA SER A 948 -29.61 35.41 77.73
C SER A 948 -30.29 35.81 76.41
N HIS A 949 -29.99 36.99 75.86
CA HIS A 949 -30.43 37.32 74.51
C HIS A 949 -29.73 36.45 73.45
N MET A 950 -30.25 36.49 72.22
CA MET A 950 -29.77 35.71 71.07
C MET A 950 -29.42 36.71 69.96
N ALA A 951 -28.33 36.43 69.25
CA ALA A 951 -27.93 37.15 68.05
C ALA A 951 -28.07 36.22 66.83
N THR A 952 -28.56 36.74 65.72
CA THR A 952 -28.67 35.99 64.45
C THR A 952 -28.38 36.89 63.27
N GLY A 953 -27.69 36.39 62.26
CA GLY A 953 -27.25 37.19 61.12
C GLY A 953 -27.20 36.42 59.81
N THR A 954 -27.20 37.16 58.71
CA THR A 954 -27.03 36.60 57.35
C THR A 954 -25.88 37.28 56.63
N ALA A 955 -25.13 36.49 55.85
CA ALA A 955 -24.18 37.00 54.88
C ALA A 955 -24.41 36.32 53.52
N THR A 956 -23.80 36.85 52.48
CA THR A 956 -23.89 36.28 51.12
C THR A 956 -22.55 36.44 50.44
N HIS A 957 -21.96 35.30 50.07
CA HIS A 957 -20.83 35.23 49.16
C HIS A 957 -21.35 34.96 47.75
N LYS A 958 -20.50 35.22 46.76
CA LYS A 958 -20.78 34.90 45.38
C LYS A 958 -19.54 34.39 44.68
N TRP A 959 -19.69 33.40 43.81
CA TRP A 959 -18.63 32.92 42.94
C TRP A 959 -18.42 33.91 41.78
N ASP A 960 -17.16 34.30 41.55
CA ASP A 960 -16.76 35.24 40.49
C ASP A 960 -16.77 34.61 39.08
N GLY A 961 -16.97 33.29 39.01
CA GLY A 961 -16.92 32.52 37.77
C GLY A 961 -15.52 32.01 37.38
N SER A 962 -14.50 32.09 38.24
CA SER A 962 -13.18 31.50 37.98
C SER A 962 -13.15 29.99 38.30
N THR A 963 -12.29 29.24 37.61
CA THR A 963 -12.18 27.77 37.72
C THR A 963 -10.71 27.34 37.89
N ASP A 964 -10.47 26.10 38.30
CA ASP A 964 -9.14 25.61 38.70
C ASP A 964 -8.11 25.50 37.57
N GLY A 965 -8.50 25.47 36.28
CA GLY A 965 -7.49 25.36 35.23
C GLY A 965 -7.96 25.18 33.79
N VAL A 966 -7.01 24.70 32.97
CA VAL A 966 -7.07 24.76 31.51
C VAL A 966 -7.69 23.51 30.91
N GLY A 967 -8.83 23.67 30.22
CA GLY A 967 -9.43 22.64 29.37
C GLY A 967 -10.93 22.43 29.63
N PRO A 968 -11.60 21.62 28.79
CA PRO A 968 -13.04 21.32 28.91
C PRO A 968 -13.34 20.20 29.92
N THR A 969 -12.35 19.75 30.70
CA THR A 969 -12.54 18.72 31.72
C THR A 969 -13.36 19.26 32.88
N ASP A 970 -14.15 18.40 33.53
CA ASP A 970 -14.97 18.75 34.68
C ASP A 970 -14.14 19.44 35.77
N ALA A 971 -12.96 18.88 36.09
CA ALA A 971 -12.01 19.46 37.04
C ALA A 971 -11.44 20.84 36.61
N GLY A 972 -11.33 21.11 35.30
CA GLY A 972 -10.93 22.42 34.78
C GLY A 972 -12.08 23.44 34.75
N LEU A 973 -13.32 22.97 34.71
CA LEU A 973 -14.55 23.76 34.73
C LEU A 973 -15.14 23.97 36.14
N SER A 974 -14.55 23.36 37.16
CA SER A 974 -14.96 23.49 38.57
C SER A 974 -14.01 24.34 39.41
N ARG A 975 -14.46 24.71 40.60
CA ARG A 975 -13.66 25.30 41.68
C ARG A 975 -14.24 24.95 43.04
N GLU A 976 -13.38 24.71 44.02
CA GLU A 976 -13.77 24.59 45.43
C GLU A 976 -13.84 25.97 46.13
N LEU A 977 -14.92 26.19 46.86
CA LEU A 977 -15.25 27.41 47.62
C LEU A 977 -15.70 27.06 49.06
N PRO A 978 -14.89 26.36 49.88
CA PRO A 978 -15.30 25.91 51.20
C PRO A 978 -15.73 27.07 52.12
N ILE A 979 -16.86 26.89 52.81
CA ILE A 979 -17.53 27.93 53.59
C ILE A 979 -17.36 27.67 55.08
N TRP A 980 -16.76 28.63 55.77
CA TRP A 980 -16.54 28.65 57.22
C TRP A 980 -17.23 29.89 57.81
N PHE A 981 -17.49 29.89 59.11
CA PHE A 981 -17.50 31.15 59.85
C PHE A 981 -16.17 31.28 60.61
N ILE A 982 -15.61 32.48 60.59
CA ILE A 982 -14.42 32.86 61.36
C ILE A 982 -14.85 33.75 62.52
N PHE A 983 -14.08 33.74 63.60
CA PHE A 983 -14.41 34.50 64.80
C PHE A 983 -13.18 34.75 65.66
N ASN A 984 -13.20 35.86 66.38
CA ASN A 984 -12.32 36.16 67.48
C ASN A 984 -13.17 36.74 68.62
N PRO A 985 -13.36 36.01 69.74
CA PRO A 985 -14.03 36.54 70.92
C PRO A 985 -13.07 37.37 71.75
N GLU A 986 -13.55 38.44 72.34
CA GLU A 986 -12.78 39.28 73.27
C GLU A 986 -13.55 39.44 74.59
N SER A 987 -12.85 39.98 75.60
CA SER A 987 -13.43 40.38 76.87
C SER A 987 -12.89 41.75 77.30
N GLU A 988 -13.77 42.74 77.47
CA GLU A 988 -13.39 44.04 78.04
C GLU A 988 -13.43 44.03 79.58
N TYR A 989 -13.75 42.89 80.20
CA TYR A 989 -13.70 42.72 81.65
C TYR A 989 -12.25 42.65 82.16
N VAL A 990 -11.88 43.51 83.10
CA VAL A 990 -10.56 43.53 83.74
C VAL A 990 -10.69 43.27 85.26
N PRO A 991 -10.10 42.19 85.82
CA PRO A 991 -10.24 41.88 87.25
C PRO A 991 -9.57 42.87 88.21
N ILE A 992 -8.59 43.65 87.74
CA ILE A 992 -7.83 44.62 88.53
C ILE A 992 -7.58 45.88 87.68
N GLU A 993 -7.87 47.05 88.24
CA GLU A 993 -7.77 48.35 87.57
C GLU A 993 -6.36 48.60 86.97
N GLY A 994 -6.24 48.51 85.64
CA GLY A 994 -5.07 48.95 84.87
C GLY A 994 -4.03 47.91 84.44
N LYS A 995 -4.33 46.60 84.47
CA LYS A 995 -3.51 45.56 83.82
C LYS A 995 -4.32 44.39 83.27
N ASP A 996 -4.48 44.35 81.95
CA ASP A 996 -4.42 43.11 81.19
C ASP A 996 -3.19 43.20 80.26
N ASP A 997 -2.53 42.08 79.98
CA ASP A 997 -1.38 42.04 79.07
C ASP A 997 -1.92 41.72 77.65
N ASP A 998 -2.47 42.75 76.98
CA ASP A 998 -3.09 42.68 75.64
C ASP A 998 -2.31 41.76 74.68
N THR A 999 -2.89 40.60 74.39
CA THR A 999 -2.27 39.57 73.55
C THR A 999 -3.26 38.98 72.55
N ASP A 1000 -3.86 39.88 71.75
CA ASP A 1000 -4.50 39.66 70.43
C ASP A 1000 -4.78 38.19 70.11
N GLY A 1001 -6.00 37.70 70.35
CA GLY A 1001 -6.41 36.37 69.90
C GLY A 1001 -6.24 36.25 68.37
N GLY A 1002 -5.77 35.11 67.87
CA GLY A 1002 -5.74 34.90 66.42
C GLY A 1002 -7.12 34.45 65.92
N ASP A 1003 -7.45 34.70 64.66
CA ASP A 1003 -8.72 34.25 64.08
C ASP A 1003 -8.91 32.72 64.25
N ALA A 1004 -9.97 32.32 64.93
CA ALA A 1004 -10.45 30.95 64.94
C ALA A 1004 -11.44 30.73 63.78
N ARG A 1005 -11.63 29.46 63.39
CA ARG A 1005 -12.56 29.08 62.31
C ARG A 1005 -13.35 27.83 62.65
N SER A 1006 -14.56 27.73 62.11
CA SER A 1006 -15.35 26.50 62.16
C SER A 1006 -14.74 25.36 61.32
N PRO A 1007 -15.17 24.11 61.54
CA PRO A 1007 -15.19 23.07 60.51
C PRO A 1007 -16.01 23.54 59.30
N GLY A 1008 -15.64 23.06 58.11
CA GLY A 1008 -16.15 23.63 56.86
C GLY A 1008 -17.27 22.84 56.21
N ILE A 1009 -18.11 23.57 55.49
CA ILE A 1009 -19.08 23.03 54.54
C ILE A 1009 -18.46 23.18 53.15
N ASP A 1010 -18.21 22.05 52.49
CA ASP A 1010 -17.50 22.04 51.21
C ASP A 1010 -18.48 22.37 50.07
N VAL A 1011 -18.29 23.54 49.47
CA VAL A 1011 -19.02 23.98 48.26
C VAL A 1011 -18.11 23.82 47.06
N ARG A 1012 -18.66 23.31 45.96
CA ARG A 1012 -18.05 23.37 44.63
C ARG A 1012 -18.97 24.14 43.69
N CYS A 1013 -18.40 25.05 42.92
CA CYS A 1013 -19.08 25.72 41.81
C CYS A 1013 -18.49 25.27 40.48
N ASP A 1014 -19.31 25.13 39.43
CA ASP A 1014 -18.85 24.63 38.13
C ASP A 1014 -19.59 25.23 36.92
N LYS A 1015 -18.93 25.19 35.76
CA LYS A 1015 -19.43 25.62 34.44
C LYS A 1015 -19.75 24.45 33.50
N VAL A 1016 -20.13 23.29 34.03
CA VAL A 1016 -20.38 22.11 33.17
C VAL A 1016 -21.68 22.30 32.38
N GLU A 1017 -21.56 22.78 31.13
CA GLU A 1017 -22.67 23.20 30.26
C GLU A 1017 -23.76 22.14 30.08
N SER A 1018 -23.42 20.84 30.16
CA SER A 1018 -24.39 19.75 30.04
C SER A 1018 -25.48 19.75 31.12
N TYR A 1019 -25.32 20.56 32.18
CA TYR A 1019 -26.28 20.70 33.29
C TYR A 1019 -26.98 22.08 33.31
N GLY A 1020 -26.83 22.87 32.24
CA GLY A 1020 -27.45 24.20 32.12
C GLY A 1020 -26.58 25.31 32.71
N ASP A 1021 -27.23 26.31 33.31
CA ASP A 1021 -26.55 27.49 33.86
C ASP A 1021 -25.49 27.11 34.92
N PRO A 1022 -24.35 27.82 35.01
CA PRO A 1022 -23.33 27.58 36.03
C PRO A 1022 -23.88 27.77 37.45
N GLY A 1023 -23.43 26.94 38.40
CA GLY A 1023 -23.90 27.04 39.79
C GLY A 1023 -23.12 26.20 40.78
N CYS A 1024 -23.58 26.19 42.02
CA CYS A 1024 -22.85 25.68 43.18
C CYS A 1024 -23.62 24.57 43.95
N VAL A 1025 -22.91 23.56 44.42
CA VAL A 1025 -23.44 22.42 45.18
C VAL A 1025 -22.54 22.05 46.35
N LEU A 1026 -23.11 21.32 47.32
CA LEU A 1026 -22.42 20.82 48.50
C LEU A 1026 -21.86 19.42 48.22
N THR A 1027 -20.53 19.28 48.23
CA THR A 1027 -19.84 18.02 47.85
C THR A 1027 -19.79 16.99 48.98
N GLN A 1028 -19.98 17.42 50.23
CA GLN A 1028 -20.18 16.53 51.39
C GLN A 1028 -21.50 15.74 51.34
N TYR A 1029 -22.42 16.07 50.41
CA TYR A 1029 -23.62 15.29 50.12
C TYR A 1029 -23.33 14.21 49.08
N VAL A 1030 -23.59 12.94 49.42
CA VAL A 1030 -23.62 11.81 48.48
C VAL A 1030 -25.02 11.69 47.86
N PRO A 1031 -25.27 12.12 46.61
CA PRO A 1031 -26.57 11.96 45.96
C PRO A 1031 -26.90 10.49 45.65
N GLU A 1032 -28.15 10.09 45.90
CA GLU A 1032 -28.67 8.74 45.65
C GLU A 1032 -29.57 8.72 44.40
N TYR A 1033 -29.18 7.94 43.39
CA TYR A 1033 -30.01 7.62 42.22
C TYR A 1033 -31.02 6.54 42.61
N GLN A 1034 -32.31 6.78 42.43
CA GLN A 1034 -33.34 5.77 42.70
C GLN A 1034 -33.71 5.07 41.40
N MET A 1035 -33.41 3.76 41.32
CA MET A 1035 -33.89 2.93 40.23
C MET A 1035 -35.39 2.69 40.40
N ASP A 1036 -36.15 2.73 39.30
CA ASP A 1036 -37.54 2.30 39.32
C ASP A 1036 -37.60 0.76 39.34
N ALA A 1037 -37.52 0.19 40.54
CA ALA A 1037 -37.56 -1.25 40.78
C ALA A 1037 -38.92 -1.88 40.44
N ALA A 1038 -39.99 -1.09 40.30
CA ALA A 1038 -41.29 -1.59 39.84
C ALA A 1038 -41.32 -1.70 38.31
N HIS A 1039 -40.76 -0.70 37.62
CA HIS A 1039 -40.68 -0.64 36.16
C HIS A 1039 -39.59 -1.57 35.60
N TYR A 1040 -38.45 -1.72 36.29
CA TYR A 1040 -37.27 -2.49 35.83
C TYR A 1040 -36.77 -3.53 36.85
N PRO A 1041 -37.59 -4.53 37.21
CA PRO A 1041 -37.28 -5.44 38.32
C PRO A 1041 -36.00 -6.27 38.13
N ALA A 1042 -35.69 -6.71 36.90
CA ALA A 1042 -34.49 -7.53 36.65
C ALA A 1042 -33.17 -6.77 36.85
N ALA A 1043 -33.10 -5.50 36.41
CA ALA A 1043 -31.93 -4.65 36.62
C ALA A 1043 -31.77 -4.27 38.10
N ALA A 1044 -32.87 -3.92 38.77
CA ALA A 1044 -32.90 -3.69 40.21
C ALA A 1044 -32.40 -4.91 41.01
N ALA A 1045 -32.88 -6.12 40.68
CA ALA A 1045 -32.43 -7.35 41.32
C ALA A 1045 -30.95 -7.66 41.06
N HIS A 1046 -30.41 -7.35 39.87
CA HIS A 1046 -29.00 -7.55 39.56
C HIS A 1046 -28.09 -6.60 40.36
N LEU A 1047 -28.43 -5.30 40.42
CA LEU A 1047 -27.70 -4.36 41.27
C LEU A 1047 -27.79 -4.73 42.75
N TRP A 1048 -28.99 -5.04 43.24
CA TRP A 1048 -29.20 -5.41 44.65
C TRP A 1048 -28.39 -6.64 45.05
N LEU A 1049 -28.36 -7.67 44.20
CA LEU A 1049 -27.52 -8.85 44.35
C LEU A 1049 -26.04 -8.46 44.53
N VAL A 1050 -25.50 -7.61 43.66
CA VAL A 1050 -24.08 -7.23 43.74
C VAL A 1050 -23.79 -6.41 45.00
N GLN A 1051 -24.64 -5.42 45.32
CA GLN A 1051 -24.51 -4.61 46.54
C GLN A 1051 -24.48 -5.45 47.83
N ASN A 1052 -25.28 -6.52 47.90
CA ASN A 1052 -25.52 -7.23 49.15
C ASN A 1052 -24.78 -8.58 49.25
N LYS A 1053 -24.39 -9.17 48.13
CA LYS A 1053 -23.94 -10.56 48.04
C LYS A 1053 -22.60 -10.76 47.34
N SER A 1054 -22.06 -9.75 46.66
CA SER A 1054 -20.71 -9.81 46.07
C SER A 1054 -19.60 -9.76 47.14
N GLY A 1055 -18.35 -9.90 46.70
CA GLY A 1055 -17.17 -9.70 47.53
C GLY A 1055 -16.95 -8.24 47.98
N VAL A 1056 -17.63 -7.27 47.35
CA VAL A 1056 -17.56 -5.84 47.71
C VAL A 1056 -18.93 -5.40 48.23
N LYS A 1057 -19.19 -5.70 49.50
CA LYS A 1057 -20.47 -5.40 50.15
C LYS A 1057 -20.67 -3.89 50.30
N GLY A 1058 -21.87 -3.42 50.01
CA GLY A 1058 -22.25 -2.01 50.10
C GLY A 1058 -21.93 -1.18 48.85
N LEU A 1059 -21.30 -1.75 47.83
CA LEU A 1059 -20.80 -1.04 46.64
C LEU A 1059 -21.87 -0.18 45.93
N GLY A 1060 -21.77 1.14 46.05
CA GLY A 1060 -22.77 2.07 45.52
C GLY A 1060 -23.92 2.38 46.49
N THR A 1061 -23.76 2.16 47.78
CA THR A 1061 -24.66 2.68 48.83
C THR A 1061 -24.11 3.98 49.41
N ILE A 1062 -24.92 4.75 50.16
CA ILE A 1062 -24.47 6.00 50.79
C ILE A 1062 -23.24 5.80 51.71
N ALA A 1063 -23.10 4.62 52.33
CA ALA A 1063 -21.97 4.30 53.20
C ALA A 1063 -20.68 3.89 52.46
N GLU A 1064 -20.81 3.37 51.24
CA GLU A 1064 -19.72 2.88 50.39
C GLU A 1064 -20.02 3.33 48.94
N PRO A 1065 -19.96 4.65 48.64
CA PRO A 1065 -20.45 5.21 47.38
C PRO A 1065 -19.54 4.86 46.21
N MET A 1066 -20.09 4.98 44.99
CA MET A 1066 -19.32 4.96 43.75
C MET A 1066 -18.91 6.38 43.36
N HIS A 1067 -17.85 6.55 42.58
CA HIS A 1067 -17.41 7.85 42.10
C HIS A 1067 -17.73 7.99 40.61
N TYR A 1068 -18.47 9.04 40.24
CA TYR A 1068 -18.93 9.23 38.87
C TYR A 1068 -17.76 9.48 37.93
N ARG A 1069 -17.84 8.87 36.75
CA ARG A 1069 -16.90 9.05 35.66
C ARG A 1069 -17.66 9.37 34.36
N PRO A 1070 -17.45 10.55 33.74
CA PRO A 1070 -18.02 10.86 32.44
C PRO A 1070 -17.37 10.01 31.34
N ASP A 1071 -17.93 10.06 30.13
CA ASP A 1071 -17.27 9.43 28.97
C ASP A 1071 -16.06 10.26 28.54
N ALA A 1072 -14.99 9.59 28.12
CA ALA A 1072 -13.80 10.24 27.59
C ALA A 1072 -14.10 10.98 26.27
N ASP A 1073 -15.01 10.43 25.46
CA ASP A 1073 -15.44 11.05 24.19
C ASP A 1073 -16.16 12.40 24.40
N ASN A 1074 -16.63 12.69 25.61
CA ASN A 1074 -17.23 13.98 25.96
C ASN A 1074 -16.17 15.06 26.29
N GLY A 1075 -14.88 14.73 26.33
CA GLY A 1075 -13.79 15.65 26.73
C GLY A 1075 -13.78 16.05 28.22
N ARG A 1076 -14.74 15.54 29.01
CA ARG A 1076 -14.98 15.90 30.41
C ARG A 1076 -13.97 15.29 31.40
N VAL A 1077 -13.19 14.29 30.99
CA VAL A 1077 -12.13 13.64 31.79
C VAL A 1077 -10.84 13.51 30.98
N ASN A 1078 -9.69 13.70 31.62
CA ASN A 1078 -8.38 13.53 30.98
C ASN A 1078 -8.00 12.04 30.87
N SER A 1079 -8.63 11.31 29.94
CA SER A 1079 -8.45 9.87 29.76
C SER A 1079 -8.73 9.44 28.33
N THR A 1080 -8.11 8.34 27.86
CA THR A 1080 -8.41 7.70 26.56
C THR A 1080 -9.37 6.50 26.70
N TRP A 1081 -9.97 6.34 27.87
CA TRP A 1081 -10.87 5.23 28.21
C TRP A 1081 -12.32 5.66 28.06
N THR A 1082 -12.92 5.35 26.91
CA THR A 1082 -14.33 5.59 26.63
C THR A 1082 -15.20 4.54 27.33
N LYS A 1083 -16.49 4.84 27.57
CA LYS A 1083 -17.42 3.84 28.14
C LYS A 1083 -17.50 2.59 27.28
N LYS A 1084 -17.38 2.72 25.94
CA LYS A 1084 -17.31 1.58 25.02
C LYS A 1084 -16.13 0.66 25.35
N ARG A 1085 -14.91 1.20 25.55
CA ARG A 1085 -13.71 0.39 25.87
C ARG A 1085 -13.79 -0.28 27.24
N ILE A 1086 -14.33 0.44 28.23
CA ILE A 1086 -14.60 -0.09 29.58
C ILE A 1086 -15.59 -1.27 29.49
N ARG A 1087 -16.73 -1.03 28.83
CA ARG A 1087 -17.79 -2.01 28.62
C ARG A 1087 -17.35 -3.21 27.77
N ALA A 1088 -16.47 -3.03 26.79
CA ALA A 1088 -15.92 -4.14 26.01
C ALA A 1088 -15.13 -5.14 26.87
N ARG A 1089 -14.49 -4.70 27.96
CA ARG A 1089 -13.78 -5.60 28.89
C ARG A 1089 -14.71 -6.38 29.82
N VAL A 1090 -15.91 -5.87 30.12
CA VAL A 1090 -16.90 -6.58 30.93
C VAL A 1090 -17.83 -7.41 30.04
N CYS A 1091 -18.43 -6.77 29.04
CA CYS A 1091 -19.52 -7.24 28.20
C CYS A 1091 -19.12 -7.64 26.76
N GLY A 1092 -17.84 -7.62 26.41
CA GLY A 1092 -17.36 -8.06 25.09
C GLY A 1092 -17.55 -9.57 24.87
N TYR A 1093 -18.02 -9.94 23.68
CA TYR A 1093 -18.01 -11.33 23.19
C TYR A 1093 -16.58 -11.80 22.94
N TYR A 1094 -15.78 -10.90 22.39
CA TYR A 1094 -14.37 -11.06 22.07
C TYR A 1094 -13.50 -10.06 22.84
N GLY A 1095 -12.18 -10.14 22.66
CA GLY A 1095 -11.22 -9.36 23.44
C GLY A 1095 -11.30 -7.85 23.22
N GLY A 1096 -11.30 -7.11 24.33
CA GLY A 1096 -10.71 -5.78 24.36
C GLY A 1096 -9.24 -5.82 23.94
N SER A 1097 -8.69 -4.66 23.59
CA SER A 1097 -7.33 -4.52 23.06
C SER A 1097 -6.25 -5.30 23.85
N ARG A 1098 -5.42 -6.06 23.14
CA ARG A 1098 -4.26 -6.76 23.70
C ARG A 1098 -3.14 -5.81 24.15
N THR A 1099 -3.03 -4.61 23.55
CA THR A 1099 -1.99 -3.62 23.89
C THR A 1099 -2.00 -3.18 25.37
N ASP A 1100 -3.14 -3.32 26.05
CA ASP A 1100 -3.30 -2.98 27.47
C ASP A 1100 -3.05 -4.18 28.43
N GLY A 1101 -2.69 -5.34 27.87
CA GLY A 1101 -2.41 -6.58 28.60
C GLY A 1101 -3.63 -7.46 28.89
N TYR A 1102 -4.82 -7.06 28.47
CA TYR A 1102 -6.05 -7.82 28.64
C TYR A 1102 -6.31 -8.85 27.53
N VAL A 1103 -6.73 -10.06 27.93
CA VAL A 1103 -7.20 -11.12 27.03
C VAL A 1103 -8.32 -11.87 27.76
N PRO A 1104 -9.59 -11.79 27.31
CA PRO A 1104 -10.67 -12.47 28.01
C PRO A 1104 -10.50 -13.98 27.90
N THR A 1105 -10.67 -14.68 29.02
CA THR A 1105 -10.81 -16.15 29.03
C THR A 1105 -12.27 -16.60 29.08
N LYS A 1106 -13.20 -15.67 29.32
CA LYS A 1106 -14.65 -15.91 29.47
C LYS A 1106 -15.46 -14.70 28.97
N GLY A 1107 -15.49 -14.49 27.65
CA GLY A 1107 -16.30 -13.46 26.99
C GLY A 1107 -17.80 -13.56 27.36
N PHE A 1108 -18.54 -12.48 27.18
CA PHE A 1108 -19.99 -12.48 27.34
C PHE A 1108 -20.64 -13.26 26.19
N VAL A 1109 -21.69 -14.02 26.50
CA VAL A 1109 -22.51 -14.74 25.52
C VAL A 1109 -23.97 -14.48 25.91
N PRO A 1110 -24.84 -13.94 25.03
CA PRO A 1110 -26.28 -13.84 25.22
C PRO A 1110 -26.88 -15.15 25.70
N HIS A 1111 -27.74 -15.15 26.70
CA HIS A 1111 -28.42 -16.37 27.13
C HIS A 1111 -29.66 -16.63 26.25
N PRO A 1112 -29.82 -17.80 25.61
CA PRO A 1112 -30.99 -18.08 24.76
C PRO A 1112 -32.33 -18.02 25.50
N LYS A 1113 -32.33 -18.29 26.82
CA LYS A 1113 -33.51 -18.12 27.68
C LYS A 1113 -33.67 -16.72 28.30
N THR A 1114 -32.84 -15.73 27.94
CA THR A 1114 -33.05 -14.36 28.42
C THR A 1114 -34.45 -13.90 28.03
N PHE A 1115 -35.20 -13.40 28.99
CA PHE A 1115 -36.52 -12.85 28.69
C PHE A 1115 -36.36 -11.47 28.05
N LEU A 1116 -36.94 -11.31 26.86
CA LEU A 1116 -37.03 -10.05 26.14
C LEU A 1116 -38.39 -9.43 26.41
N HIS A 1117 -38.42 -8.10 26.50
CA HIS A 1117 -39.58 -7.33 26.92
C HIS A 1117 -39.97 -6.31 25.85
N PRO A 1118 -40.53 -6.75 24.70
CA PRO A 1118 -40.99 -5.85 23.64
C PRO A 1118 -42.10 -4.88 24.11
N GLU A 1119 -42.75 -5.14 25.25
CA GLU A 1119 -43.74 -4.27 25.88
C GLU A 1119 -43.19 -2.92 26.37
N PHE A 1120 -41.88 -2.80 26.69
CA PHE A 1120 -41.27 -1.51 27.05
C PHE A 1120 -41.11 -0.54 25.87
N ARG A 1121 -41.67 -0.81 24.69
CA ARG A 1121 -41.47 -0.02 23.47
C ARG A 1121 -42.41 1.21 23.39
N PRO A 1122 -41.98 2.45 23.70
CA PRO A 1122 -42.87 3.58 23.91
C PRO A 1122 -42.53 4.74 22.95
N GLN A 1123 -43.11 4.73 21.75
CA GLN A 1123 -43.34 5.95 20.95
C GLN A 1123 -42.13 6.87 20.62
N VAL A 1124 -40.93 6.29 20.42
CA VAL A 1124 -39.84 6.91 19.63
C VAL A 1124 -39.27 5.81 18.72
N PRO A 1125 -38.95 6.07 17.43
CA PRO A 1125 -38.45 5.04 16.53
C PRO A 1125 -37.00 4.65 16.86
N LEU A 1126 -36.81 3.84 17.91
CA LEU A 1126 -35.64 2.97 17.99
C LEU A 1126 -35.72 2.01 16.79
N PRO A 1127 -34.70 1.98 15.91
CA PRO A 1127 -34.80 1.28 14.61
C PRO A 1127 -34.79 -0.25 14.74
N ASN A 1128 -34.55 -0.79 15.94
CA ASN A 1128 -34.29 -2.20 16.17
C ASN A 1128 -35.30 -2.82 17.17
N PRO A 1129 -35.67 -4.12 17.00
CA PRO A 1129 -36.39 -4.88 18.01
C PRO A 1129 -35.56 -5.01 19.30
N ASP A 1130 -36.21 -5.37 20.42
CA ASP A 1130 -35.49 -5.72 21.64
C ASP A 1130 -34.52 -6.89 21.37
N LYS A 1131 -33.35 -6.84 22.00
CA LYS A 1131 -32.26 -7.80 21.84
C LYS A 1131 -31.63 -8.06 23.20
N VAL A 1132 -31.07 -9.26 23.36
CA VAL A 1132 -30.31 -9.62 24.57
C VAL A 1132 -29.13 -8.66 24.71
N ASN A 1133 -28.92 -8.18 25.94
CA ASN A 1133 -27.92 -7.19 26.28
C ASN A 1133 -27.17 -7.63 27.56
N CYS A 1134 -25.95 -7.14 27.71
CA CYS A 1134 -25.12 -7.40 28.87
C CYS A 1134 -25.24 -6.24 29.86
N ASP A 1135 -25.82 -6.48 31.03
CA ASP A 1135 -25.77 -5.52 32.15
C ASP A 1135 -24.48 -5.71 32.96
N GLU A 1136 -23.96 -4.62 33.51
CA GLU A 1136 -22.66 -4.56 34.18
C GLU A 1136 -22.72 -3.71 35.45
N VAL A 1137 -22.31 -4.29 36.57
CA VAL A 1137 -22.30 -3.61 37.87
C VAL A 1137 -20.94 -3.81 38.53
N PRO A 1138 -20.18 -2.75 38.85
CA PRO A 1138 -20.49 -1.33 38.62
C PRO A 1138 -20.46 -0.90 37.15
N PHE A 1139 -21.34 0.05 36.84
CA PHE A 1139 -21.56 0.60 35.51
C PHE A 1139 -20.30 1.23 34.91
N ALA A 1140 -20.16 1.24 33.59
CA ALA A 1140 -19.03 1.86 32.89
C ALA A 1140 -18.85 3.38 33.14
N SER A 1141 -19.78 4.05 33.82
CA SER A 1141 -19.71 5.45 34.27
C SER A 1141 -19.31 5.64 35.74
N ALA A 1142 -18.67 4.63 36.35
CA ALA A 1142 -18.14 4.71 37.71
C ALA A 1142 -16.66 4.30 37.73
N TYR A 1143 -15.84 4.89 38.61
CA TYR A 1143 -14.44 4.50 38.79
C TYR A 1143 -14.28 3.09 39.39
N GLU A 1144 -15.31 2.61 40.07
CA GLU A 1144 -15.40 1.26 40.65
C GLU A 1144 -15.72 0.17 39.61
N THR A 1145 -15.93 0.52 38.34
CA THR A 1145 -16.16 -0.49 37.30
C THR A 1145 -14.92 -1.34 37.05
N VAL A 1146 -15.14 -2.64 36.90
CA VAL A 1146 -14.03 -3.60 36.71
C VAL A 1146 -13.43 -3.53 35.31
N GLY A 1147 -14.11 -2.89 34.36
CA GLY A 1147 -13.58 -2.66 33.00
C GLY A 1147 -12.46 -1.62 32.95
N LEU A 1148 -12.41 -0.66 33.90
CA LEU A 1148 -11.43 0.41 33.92
C LEU A 1148 -10.13 -0.08 34.60
N PRO A 1149 -8.95 -0.05 33.94
CA PRO A 1149 -7.71 -0.49 34.56
C PRO A 1149 -7.19 0.50 35.62
N ALA A 1150 -6.39 0.00 36.56
CA ALA A 1150 -5.71 0.84 37.57
C ALA A 1150 -4.88 1.97 36.95
N SER A 1151 -4.25 1.73 35.80
CA SER A 1151 -3.47 2.75 35.05
C SER A 1151 -4.32 3.90 34.49
N ALA A 1152 -5.65 3.77 34.52
CA ALA A 1152 -6.61 4.79 34.11
C ALA A 1152 -7.50 5.29 35.27
N GLY A 1153 -7.07 5.04 36.53
CA GLY A 1153 -7.80 5.44 37.74
C GLY A 1153 -8.86 4.44 38.23
N GLY A 1154 -8.97 3.25 37.63
CA GLY A 1154 -9.93 2.24 38.06
C GLY A 1154 -9.67 1.74 39.49
N LEU A 1155 -10.72 1.73 40.32
CA LEU A 1155 -10.67 1.38 41.74
C LEU A 1155 -10.88 -0.12 42.00
N ASN A 1156 -11.67 -0.81 41.16
CA ASN A 1156 -11.86 -2.26 41.23
C ASN A 1156 -11.50 -3.00 39.92
N PRO A 1157 -10.35 -2.73 39.27
CA PRO A 1157 -10.02 -3.32 37.97
C PRO A 1157 -10.10 -4.85 38.00
N ALA A 1158 -10.67 -5.43 36.94
CA ALA A 1158 -10.68 -6.88 36.75
C ALA A 1158 -9.28 -7.44 36.52
N GLY A 1159 -9.10 -8.70 36.88
CA GLY A 1159 -7.95 -9.50 36.49
C GLY A 1159 -8.07 -10.02 35.04
N LYS A 1160 -7.35 -11.11 34.77
CA LYS A 1160 -7.21 -11.68 33.42
C LYS A 1160 -8.51 -12.22 32.82
N ALA A 1161 -9.52 -12.55 33.62
CA ALA A 1161 -10.80 -13.01 33.06
C ALA A 1161 -11.82 -11.88 32.85
N GLY A 1162 -11.51 -10.64 33.25
CA GLY A 1162 -12.34 -9.46 32.96
C GLY A 1162 -13.72 -9.55 33.58
N GLY A 1163 -14.76 -9.26 32.77
CA GLY A 1163 -16.15 -9.52 33.16
C GLY A 1163 -16.45 -10.98 33.50
N GLY A 1164 -15.58 -11.94 33.15
CA GLY A 1164 -15.64 -13.33 33.59
C GLY A 1164 -15.29 -13.57 35.07
N GLU A 1165 -14.85 -12.52 35.78
CA GLU A 1165 -14.63 -12.49 37.24
C GLU A 1165 -15.84 -11.94 38.01
N CYS A 1166 -16.92 -11.58 37.30
CA CYS A 1166 -18.18 -11.13 37.89
C CYS A 1166 -19.13 -12.28 38.21
N VAL A 1167 -20.09 -12.04 39.10
CA VAL A 1167 -21.27 -12.90 39.28
C VAL A 1167 -22.06 -12.93 37.97
N GLN A 1168 -22.10 -14.10 37.33
CA GLN A 1168 -22.77 -14.29 36.04
C GLN A 1168 -24.24 -14.61 36.25
N THR A 1169 -25.14 -13.78 35.74
CA THR A 1169 -26.59 -13.98 35.88
C THR A 1169 -27.33 -13.88 34.55
N VAL A 1170 -28.59 -14.30 34.56
CA VAL A 1170 -29.53 -14.17 33.47
C VAL A 1170 -30.90 -13.78 34.01
N ALA A 1171 -31.53 -12.77 33.41
CA ALA A 1171 -32.96 -12.52 33.59
C ALA A 1171 -33.72 -13.43 32.62
N ALA A 1172 -34.33 -14.50 33.12
CA ALA A 1172 -34.91 -15.58 32.32
C ALA A 1172 -36.30 -15.96 32.80
N LYS A 1173 -37.08 -16.59 31.92
CA LYS A 1173 -38.31 -17.27 32.34
C LYS A 1173 -38.02 -18.64 32.93
N ALA A 1174 -38.59 -18.90 34.10
CA ALA A 1174 -38.69 -20.23 34.69
C ALA A 1174 -39.78 -21.05 33.99
N ASP A 1175 -39.82 -22.36 34.26
CA ASP A 1175 -40.77 -23.29 33.63
C ASP A 1175 -42.25 -23.00 34.01
N ASP A 1176 -42.50 -22.27 35.10
CA ASP A 1176 -43.84 -21.79 35.49
C ASP A 1176 -44.29 -20.53 34.71
N GLY A 1177 -43.42 -20.00 33.83
CA GLY A 1177 -43.66 -18.82 33.01
C GLY A 1177 -43.40 -17.48 33.72
N SER A 1178 -43.09 -17.49 35.03
CA SER A 1178 -42.66 -16.28 35.75
C SER A 1178 -41.19 -15.97 35.46
N GLU A 1179 -40.81 -14.71 35.69
CA GLU A 1179 -39.47 -14.21 35.40
C GLU A 1179 -38.59 -14.28 36.66
N HIS A 1180 -37.33 -14.65 36.49
CA HIS A 1180 -36.38 -14.85 37.57
C HIS A 1180 -35.01 -14.28 37.16
N LEU A 1181 -34.32 -13.65 38.11
CA LEU A 1181 -32.87 -13.45 38.01
C LEU A 1181 -32.18 -14.72 38.55
N LEU A 1182 -31.53 -15.44 37.66
CA LEU A 1182 -30.86 -16.71 37.95
C LEU A 1182 -29.35 -16.57 37.76
N ASP A 1183 -28.53 -17.43 38.39
CA ASP A 1183 -27.14 -17.55 37.95
C ASP A 1183 -27.02 -18.38 36.65
N ASP A 1184 -26.17 -17.91 35.74
CA ASP A 1184 -26.02 -18.47 34.41
C ASP A 1184 -25.19 -19.76 34.46
N THR A 1185 -25.85 -20.91 34.21
CA THR A 1185 -25.23 -22.23 34.32
C THR A 1185 -24.20 -22.53 33.24
N ARG A 1186 -24.10 -21.70 32.20
CA ARG A 1186 -23.02 -21.78 31.20
C ARG A 1186 -21.69 -21.28 31.75
N TYR A 1187 -21.69 -20.58 32.88
CA TYR A 1187 -20.50 -20.16 33.62
C TYR A 1187 -20.37 -20.91 34.96
N ASP A 1188 -19.20 -20.80 35.57
CA ASP A 1188 -18.89 -21.37 36.88
C ASP A 1188 -19.89 -20.87 37.95
N ALA A 1189 -20.25 -21.74 38.89
CA ALA A 1189 -21.20 -21.39 39.95
C ALA A 1189 -20.63 -20.28 40.87
N PRO A 1190 -21.40 -19.22 41.18
CA PRO A 1190 -20.87 -18.06 41.89
C PRO A 1190 -20.29 -18.43 43.26
N THR A 1191 -19.15 -17.86 43.57
CA THR A 1191 -18.43 -18.04 44.84
C THR A 1191 -18.85 -17.03 45.89
N PHE A 1192 -19.46 -15.92 45.46
CA PHE A 1192 -19.73 -14.71 46.24
C PHE A 1192 -18.46 -13.99 46.73
N THR A 1193 -17.35 -14.18 46.00
CA THR A 1193 -16.09 -13.43 46.15
C THR A 1193 -15.80 -12.51 44.96
N GLU A 1194 -16.60 -12.64 43.90
CA GLU A 1194 -16.59 -11.80 42.70
C GLU A 1194 -16.83 -10.33 43.09
N LYS A 1195 -16.17 -9.38 42.41
CA LYS A 1195 -16.26 -7.94 42.74
C LYS A 1195 -17.36 -7.17 42.00
N CYS A 1196 -18.09 -7.85 41.12
CA CYS A 1196 -18.99 -7.25 40.15
C CYS A 1196 -20.10 -8.22 39.76
N GLY A 1197 -21.11 -7.72 39.06
CA GLY A 1197 -22.13 -8.50 38.37
C GLY A 1197 -22.02 -8.32 36.85
N ARG A 1198 -22.34 -9.39 36.12
CA ARG A 1198 -22.54 -9.38 34.67
C ARG A 1198 -23.79 -10.18 34.35
N SER A 1199 -24.79 -9.57 33.71
CA SER A 1199 -26.09 -10.22 33.48
C SER A 1199 -26.51 -10.24 32.02
N SER A 1200 -27.12 -11.33 31.57
CA SER A 1200 -27.81 -11.42 30.28
C SER A 1200 -29.30 -11.07 30.45
N MET A 1201 -29.72 -9.89 30.01
CA MET A 1201 -31.10 -9.38 30.17
C MET A 1201 -31.61 -8.65 28.91
N SER A 1202 -32.87 -8.22 28.91
CA SER A 1202 -33.44 -7.36 27.85
C SER A 1202 -32.64 -6.06 27.67
N GLY A 1203 -32.45 -5.63 26.42
CA GLY A 1203 -31.81 -4.36 26.09
C GLY A 1203 -32.64 -3.15 26.50
N TYR A 1204 -33.97 -3.24 26.39
CA TYR A 1204 -34.88 -2.21 26.89
C TYR A 1204 -34.86 -2.12 28.43
N VAL A 1205 -34.79 -3.25 29.14
CA VAL A 1205 -34.68 -3.23 30.62
C VAL A 1205 -33.36 -2.60 31.07
N ASN A 1206 -32.23 -3.06 30.54
CA ASN A 1206 -30.91 -2.53 30.91
C ASN A 1206 -30.82 -1.00 30.66
N GLN A 1207 -31.09 -0.57 29.43
CA GLN A 1207 -30.95 0.85 29.07
C GLN A 1207 -32.01 1.72 29.75
N GLY A 1208 -33.25 1.23 29.87
CA GLY A 1208 -34.34 1.95 30.53
C GLY A 1208 -34.07 2.19 32.02
N ALA A 1209 -33.55 1.18 32.73
CA ALA A 1209 -33.27 1.22 34.15
C ALA A 1209 -32.23 2.29 34.57
N MET A 1210 -31.37 2.72 33.64
CA MET A 1210 -30.37 3.78 33.84
C MET A 1210 -30.62 5.02 32.95
N ASN A 1211 -31.75 5.10 32.24
CA ASN A 1211 -32.05 6.21 31.33
C ASN A 1211 -32.17 7.54 32.10
N LYS A 1212 -32.88 7.54 33.23
CA LYS A 1212 -33.02 8.73 34.09
C LYS A 1212 -31.74 9.08 34.86
N TYR A 1213 -30.82 8.12 35.06
CA TYR A 1213 -29.53 8.41 35.68
C TYR A 1213 -28.77 9.44 34.85
N GLY A 1214 -28.60 9.17 33.54
CA GLY A 1214 -27.90 10.06 32.64
C GLY A 1214 -28.63 11.38 32.35
N ASN A 1215 -29.94 11.31 32.12
CA ASN A 1215 -30.72 12.44 31.61
C ASN A 1215 -31.34 13.35 32.68
N GLU A 1216 -31.53 12.86 33.91
CA GLU A 1216 -32.14 13.63 35.01
C GLU A 1216 -31.20 13.74 36.21
N PHE A 1217 -30.81 12.61 36.81
CA PHE A 1217 -30.08 12.59 38.09
C PHE A 1217 -28.77 13.39 38.06
N LEU A 1218 -27.90 13.13 37.08
CA LEU A 1218 -26.60 13.80 36.98
C LEU A 1218 -26.73 15.33 36.88
N ALA A 1219 -27.75 15.83 36.16
CA ALA A 1219 -28.01 17.26 36.01
C ALA A 1219 -28.70 17.86 37.26
N GLN A 1220 -29.74 17.21 37.78
CA GLN A 1220 -30.49 17.69 38.94
C GLN A 1220 -29.62 17.78 40.20
N MET A 1221 -28.60 16.93 40.31
CA MET A 1221 -27.64 16.88 41.41
C MET A 1221 -26.27 17.52 41.09
N ARG A 1222 -26.05 18.03 39.87
CA ARG A 1222 -24.73 18.45 39.33
C ARG A 1222 -23.60 17.50 39.72
N VAL A 1223 -23.68 16.24 39.30
CA VAL A 1223 -22.66 15.21 39.55
C VAL A 1223 -21.61 15.29 38.43
N ILE A 1224 -20.36 15.61 38.79
CA ILE A 1224 -19.23 15.74 37.84
C ILE A 1224 -18.15 14.69 38.13
N ASP A 1225 -17.15 14.57 37.24
CA ASP A 1225 -16.02 13.63 37.39
C ASP A 1225 -15.44 13.61 38.81
N GLY A 1226 -15.41 12.43 39.43
CA GLY A 1226 -14.92 12.22 40.79
C GLY A 1226 -15.94 12.42 41.91
N ASP A 1227 -17.14 12.96 41.67
CA ASP A 1227 -18.18 13.07 42.71
C ASP A 1227 -18.65 11.69 43.18
N ALA A 1228 -18.74 11.50 44.50
CA ALA A 1228 -19.39 10.36 45.11
C ALA A 1228 -20.90 10.33 44.79
N PHE A 1229 -21.47 9.16 44.53
CA PHE A 1229 -22.90 8.92 44.36
C PHE A 1229 -23.29 7.51 44.82
N ALA A 1230 -24.55 7.36 45.20
CA ALA A 1230 -25.16 6.08 45.56
C ALA A 1230 -26.26 5.70 44.56
N VAL A 1231 -26.68 4.45 44.58
CA VAL A 1231 -27.84 3.94 43.83
C VAL A 1231 -28.69 3.05 44.74
N ASP A 1232 -29.97 3.39 44.90
CA ASP A 1232 -30.95 2.53 45.54
C ASP A 1232 -31.61 1.63 44.47
N PRO A 1233 -31.37 0.31 44.46
CA PRO A 1233 -32.08 -0.65 43.59
C PRO A 1233 -33.54 -0.91 44.05
N GLY A 1234 -34.09 -0.07 44.93
CA GLY A 1234 -35.35 -0.35 45.60
C GLY A 1234 -35.18 -1.35 46.75
N ARG A 1235 -34.23 -1.11 47.65
CA ARG A 1235 -33.86 -1.97 48.81
C ARG A 1235 -35.03 -2.55 49.60
N LEU A 1236 -36.17 -1.84 49.66
CA LEU A 1236 -37.38 -2.28 50.33
C LEU A 1236 -38.09 -3.47 49.65
N TRP A 1237 -37.83 -3.73 48.37
CA TRP A 1237 -38.43 -4.84 47.61
C TRP A 1237 -37.81 -6.21 47.95
N PHE A 1238 -36.65 -6.21 48.61
CA PHE A 1238 -35.84 -7.39 48.90
C PHE A 1238 -35.81 -7.74 50.41
N LYS A 1239 -36.75 -7.22 51.21
CA LYS A 1239 -36.84 -7.43 52.68
C LYS A 1239 -36.84 -8.91 53.09
N GLU A 1240 -37.35 -9.81 52.24
CA GLU A 1240 -37.42 -11.25 52.53
C GLU A 1240 -36.15 -12.03 52.09
N CYS A 1241 -35.21 -11.40 51.37
CA CYS A 1241 -34.04 -12.07 50.82
C CYS A 1241 -32.90 -12.22 51.86
N ASN A 1242 -32.54 -13.46 52.19
CA ASN A 1242 -31.47 -13.76 53.15
C ASN A 1242 -30.06 -13.72 52.50
N THR A 1243 -29.39 -12.57 52.62
CA THR A 1243 -28.03 -12.35 52.10
C THR A 1243 -26.94 -13.19 52.80
N GLY A 1244 -27.24 -13.76 53.98
CA GLY A 1244 -26.33 -14.65 54.73
C GLY A 1244 -26.33 -16.11 54.29
N ALA A 1245 -27.32 -16.56 53.49
CA ALA A 1245 -27.45 -17.95 53.08
C ALA A 1245 -26.40 -18.37 52.03
N ALA A 1246 -26.05 -19.67 51.97
CA ALA A 1246 -25.09 -20.20 50.97
C ALA A 1246 -25.64 -20.18 49.53
N THR A 1247 -26.95 -20.18 49.38
CA THR A 1247 -27.71 -19.95 48.15
C THR A 1247 -28.67 -18.80 48.38
N LEU A 1248 -28.80 -17.90 47.42
CA LEU A 1248 -29.74 -16.79 47.46
C LEU A 1248 -31.01 -17.18 46.69
N VAL A 1249 -32.01 -17.68 47.41
CA VAL A 1249 -33.32 -18.02 46.87
C VAL A 1249 -34.36 -17.15 47.57
N CYS A 1250 -35.04 -16.26 46.83
CA CYS A 1250 -36.07 -15.37 47.38
C CYS A 1250 -37.02 -14.82 46.29
N GLU A 1251 -37.99 -14.00 46.72
CA GLU A 1251 -38.96 -13.34 45.85
C GLU A 1251 -38.89 -11.83 46.08
N MET A 1252 -38.78 -11.06 44.99
CA MET A 1252 -38.81 -9.60 44.99
C MET A 1252 -40.28 -9.13 45.06
N LYS A 1253 -40.66 -8.42 46.12
CA LYS A 1253 -42.06 -8.08 46.44
C LYS A 1253 -42.28 -6.58 46.59
N LYS A 1254 -43.46 -6.08 46.19
CA LYS A 1254 -43.83 -4.67 46.38
C LYS A 1254 -43.87 -4.34 47.90
N PRO A 1255 -43.17 -3.28 48.37
CA PRO A 1255 -42.92 -3.00 49.80
C PRO A 1255 -44.08 -2.78 50.75
#